data_AF-A0A2N2VBJ3-F1
#
_entry.id   AF-A0A2N2VBJ3-F1
#
_cell.length_a   1.000
_cell.length_b   1.000
_cell.length_c   1.000
_cell.angle_alpha   90.00
_cell.angle_beta   90.00
_cell.angle_gamma   90.00
#
_symmetry.space_group_name_H-M   'P 1'
#
loop_
_entity.id
_entity.type
_entity.pdbx_description
1 polymer ?
#
loop_
_entity_poly.entity_id
_entity_poly.type
_entity_poly.pdbx_seq_one_letter_code
_entity_poly.pdbx_strand_id
1 'polypeptide(L)'
;MLANQHIATDSAELFPAEPPSEAVITARWDKAKGCLVSVSMLTYNHAKYLRQAFDGILNQVTNFGFEILVHDDASSDDSQAIIKEYHGRYPNIVKPIYQTENKYSQGIYPSVEFNYPRCNAAFIAICEGDDCWTDPAKLQIQIDALTAHPDVDLAFHQATKIDYSAPGLPQTRIGHYAETDRIVSFIEVLHRRNGPLPTASCVIRQRAFQDFFSFIRGRGYLTIGDLYLQFFGSIRGGAVYSARPMSIYRVNTTHSWSRSIIVDAAKKAAHEVAMIRSYCELDKITQGTFTDEFRKLIVQRVFWLFDGGRTSASLVERLGLHDLYDIYEALQDINAIQGNAGAAIGRNKYVIYGAGSGCGLLMRKMTSEDVVAIIDLYGGKVGQTMYGVPVDSVDNLSKYHTYPVIVSTFAHDTSSFDNLIAEYGFDPSQIIYFWRGMVALIDIDRMLPITERSLSLYNQQKMAPEQIPVQLTPSASTNNEPRKAQPMQTVWTMAWSELPPVTYSDSPERHAYAPVVPKANYSPWRTDAPFLEAFSIIQGLTLVDIYRCFELWSLLRQCVARDGEIIEIGVWRGGTSALLAKCRDLHSPGKKLFLCDTFSGVVKSSTRDRHYRGGEHANTHIDILKGALQMVGAPDATILEGIFPDDSAHLLPQGTKFCFAHIDVDTYQSAKDCFEYIWPRLTPGGAVVFDDYGFQYCGGVTTLCNELASGEDRVFIHNLNGHGILLKLA
;
A
#
# COMPACT_ATOMS: atom_id res chain seq x y z
N MET A 1 19.06 8.71 15.50
CA MET A 1 19.46 10.05 15.02
C MET A 1 20.48 9.88 13.90
N LEU A 2 20.32 10.57 12.77
CA LEU A 2 21.41 11.03 11.92
C LEU A 2 21.19 12.53 11.80
N ALA A 3 22.29 13.24 11.89
CA ALA A 3 22.32 14.67 12.08
C ALA A 3 21.52 15.40 11.00
N ASN A 4 20.67 16.32 11.44
CA ASN A 4 20.40 17.51 10.65
C ASN A 4 21.78 18.11 10.32
N GLN A 5 22.28 17.87 9.11
CA GLN A 5 23.51 18.48 8.66
C GLN A 5 23.25 19.99 8.61
N HIS A 6 23.78 20.71 9.60
CA HIS A 6 23.72 22.15 9.64
C HIS A 6 24.56 22.68 8.48
N ILE A 7 23.91 23.39 7.56
CA ILE A 7 24.59 24.01 6.44
C ILE A 7 24.95 25.45 6.84
N ALA A 8 26.24 25.77 6.79
CA ALA A 8 26.72 27.15 6.81
C ALA A 8 26.73 27.67 5.36
N THR A 9 25.60 28.18 4.89
CA THR A 9 25.51 28.87 3.60
C THR A 9 25.11 30.31 3.83
N ASP A 10 25.84 31.25 3.22
CA ASP A 10 25.42 32.66 3.17
C ASP A 10 24.07 32.74 2.47
N SER A 11 23.12 33.44 3.08
CA SER A 11 21.72 33.48 2.64
C SER A 11 21.51 34.07 1.24
N ALA A 12 22.51 34.78 0.69
CA ALA A 12 22.48 35.35 -0.65
C ALA A 12 22.79 34.35 -1.78
N GLU A 13 23.53 33.27 -1.51
CA GLU A 13 23.89 32.25 -2.53
C GLU A 13 22.79 31.19 -2.73
N LEU A 14 21.81 31.13 -1.82
CA LEU A 14 20.77 30.11 -1.84
C LEU A 14 19.63 30.43 -2.82
N PHE A 15 19.44 31.70 -3.18
CA PHE A 15 18.32 32.14 -4.01
C PHE A 15 18.72 32.25 -5.49
N PRO A 16 17.80 31.95 -6.41
CA PRO A 16 18.06 32.04 -7.83
C PRO A 16 18.35 33.49 -8.22
N ALA A 17 19.27 33.65 -9.18
CA ALA A 17 19.56 34.94 -9.81
C ALA A 17 18.41 35.37 -10.74
N GLU A 18 18.45 36.61 -11.23
CA GLU A 18 17.51 37.09 -12.24
C GLU A 18 17.54 36.18 -13.49
N PRO A 19 16.38 35.69 -13.97
CA PRO A 19 16.34 34.75 -15.09
C PRO A 19 16.72 35.40 -16.44
N PRO A 20 17.30 34.61 -17.37
CA PRO A 20 17.57 35.08 -18.73
C PRO A 20 16.26 35.34 -19.49
N SER A 21 16.32 36.11 -20.59
CA SER A 21 15.13 36.39 -21.41
C SER A 21 14.53 35.13 -22.04
N GLU A 22 13.23 35.16 -22.38
CA GLU A 22 12.53 34.03 -23.01
C GLU A 22 13.26 33.54 -24.29
N ALA A 23 13.82 34.45 -25.08
CA ALA A 23 14.58 34.11 -26.27
C ALA A 23 15.84 33.29 -25.96
N VAL A 24 16.54 33.59 -24.86
CA VAL A 24 17.74 32.84 -24.43
C VAL A 24 17.36 31.47 -23.90
N ILE A 25 16.26 31.35 -23.14
CA ILE A 25 15.75 30.07 -22.64
C ILE A 25 15.39 29.16 -23.83
N THR A 26 14.52 29.66 -24.71
CA THR A 26 13.98 28.89 -25.84
C THR A 26 15.01 28.56 -26.90
N ALA A 27 16.08 29.35 -27.06
CA ALA A 27 17.18 29.06 -27.97
C ALA A 27 17.96 27.78 -27.63
N ARG A 28 17.88 27.30 -26.38
CA ARG A 28 18.51 26.04 -25.94
C ARG A 28 17.70 24.81 -26.27
N TRP A 29 16.42 24.97 -26.62
CA TRP A 29 15.50 23.87 -26.78
C TRP A 29 15.64 23.22 -28.15
N ASP A 30 15.80 21.90 -28.14
CA ASP A 30 15.69 21.09 -29.35
C ASP A 30 14.23 21.07 -29.80
N LYS A 31 13.98 21.62 -30.99
CA LYS A 31 12.64 21.66 -31.61
C LYS A 31 12.04 20.26 -31.78
N ALA A 32 12.86 19.22 -31.95
CA ALA A 32 12.41 17.85 -32.09
C ALA A 32 11.84 17.27 -30.77
N LYS A 33 12.32 17.74 -29.61
CA LYS A 33 11.82 17.30 -28.30
C LYS A 33 10.53 18.01 -27.88
N GLY A 34 10.32 19.24 -28.34
CA GLY A 34 9.15 20.03 -27.97
C GLY A 34 9.08 20.33 -26.46
N CYS A 35 7.88 20.60 -25.95
CA CYS A 35 7.64 20.79 -24.52
C CYS A 35 7.49 19.44 -23.82
N LEU A 36 8.46 19.08 -22.95
CA LEU A 36 8.45 17.81 -22.21
C LEU A 36 7.94 17.96 -20.77
N VAL A 37 7.98 19.16 -20.19
CA VAL A 37 7.63 19.36 -18.77
C VAL A 37 6.56 20.43 -18.61
N SER A 38 5.44 20.07 -17.97
CA SER A 38 4.49 21.03 -17.42
C SER A 38 4.83 21.26 -15.94
N VAL A 39 5.20 22.48 -15.57
CA VAL A 39 5.41 22.86 -14.16
C VAL A 39 4.08 23.35 -13.58
N SER A 40 3.50 22.60 -12.66
CA SER A 40 2.26 22.96 -11.97
C SER A 40 2.57 23.82 -10.74
N MET A 41 2.08 25.06 -10.75
CA MET A 41 2.23 26.03 -9.68
C MET A 41 0.87 26.53 -9.19
N LEU A 42 0.60 26.37 -7.90
CA LEU A 42 -0.52 27.01 -7.22
C LEU A 42 -0.04 28.24 -6.45
N THR A 43 -0.89 29.25 -6.34
CA THR A 43 -0.57 30.50 -5.65
C THR A 43 -1.81 31.08 -4.97
N TYR A 44 -1.66 31.48 -3.70
CA TYR A 44 -2.64 32.28 -2.98
C TYR A 44 -1.93 33.11 -1.90
N ASN A 45 -1.85 34.43 -2.10
CA ASN A 45 -1.15 35.37 -1.21
C ASN A 45 0.34 35.04 -0.99
N HIS A 46 1.05 34.73 -2.07
CA HIS A 46 2.48 34.36 -2.02
C HIS A 46 3.40 35.46 -2.55
N ALA A 47 2.99 36.73 -2.60
CA ALA A 47 3.77 37.81 -3.24
C ALA A 47 5.21 37.90 -2.73
N LYS A 48 5.42 37.60 -1.45
CA LYS A 48 6.74 37.59 -0.79
C LYS A 48 7.72 36.54 -1.37
N TYR A 49 7.22 35.43 -1.91
CA TYR A 49 8.03 34.28 -2.32
C TYR A 49 7.98 34.04 -3.84
N LEU A 50 6.93 34.51 -4.49
CA LEU A 50 6.56 34.12 -5.85
C LEU A 50 7.63 34.47 -6.90
N ARG A 51 8.34 35.58 -6.75
CA ARG A 51 9.46 35.94 -7.64
C ARG A 51 10.55 34.88 -7.61
N GLN A 52 10.96 34.46 -6.40
CA GLN A 52 11.98 33.41 -6.22
C GLN A 52 11.52 32.07 -6.81
N ALA A 53 10.22 31.77 -6.75
CA ALA A 53 9.66 30.58 -7.39
C ALA A 53 9.79 30.66 -8.92
N PHE A 54 9.36 31.77 -9.53
CA PHE A 54 9.49 31.99 -10.97
C PHE A 54 10.94 31.99 -11.44
N ASP A 55 11.82 32.72 -10.74
CA ASP A 55 13.24 32.83 -11.08
C ASP A 55 13.91 31.46 -11.04
N GLY A 56 13.60 30.62 -10.05
CA GLY A 56 14.12 29.26 -9.95
C GLY A 56 13.73 28.35 -11.12
N ILE A 57 12.49 28.48 -11.61
CA ILE A 57 11.99 27.69 -12.75
C ILE A 57 12.54 28.24 -14.08
N LEU A 58 12.58 29.56 -14.25
CA LEU A 58 13.04 30.19 -15.49
C LEU A 58 14.56 30.11 -15.69
N ASN A 59 15.32 29.90 -14.61
CA ASN A 59 16.75 29.60 -14.70
C ASN A 59 17.07 28.16 -15.10
N GLN A 60 16.07 27.27 -15.26
CA GLN A 60 16.33 25.88 -15.64
C GLN A 60 17.04 25.79 -17.01
N VAL A 61 18.12 25.03 -17.05
CA VAL A 61 18.94 24.79 -18.23
C VAL A 61 18.59 23.42 -18.79
N THR A 62 17.81 23.40 -19.87
CA THR A 62 17.32 22.18 -20.51
C THR A 62 17.56 22.20 -22.01
N ASN A 63 17.69 21.02 -22.62
CA ASN A 63 17.65 20.86 -24.08
C ASN A 63 16.24 20.57 -24.62
N PHE A 64 15.22 20.63 -23.77
CA PHE A 64 13.80 20.44 -24.09
C PHE A 64 12.96 21.60 -23.53
N GLY A 65 11.79 21.80 -24.10
CA GLY A 65 10.85 22.83 -23.66
C GLY A 65 10.15 22.49 -22.35
N PHE A 66 9.79 23.53 -21.62
CA PHE A 66 8.91 23.45 -20.46
C PHE A 66 7.94 24.64 -20.44
N GLU A 67 6.86 24.48 -19.69
CA GLU A 67 5.86 25.52 -19.48
C GLU A 67 5.53 25.65 -17.99
N ILE A 68 5.12 26.84 -17.55
CA ILE A 68 4.68 27.12 -16.18
C ILE A 68 3.17 27.34 -16.21
N LEU A 69 2.45 26.38 -15.63
CA LEU A 69 1.00 26.43 -15.48
C LEU A 69 0.72 26.97 -14.06
N VAL A 70 0.53 28.29 -13.99
CA VAL A 70 0.28 28.98 -12.71
C VAL A 70 -1.20 29.25 -12.53
N HIS A 71 -1.73 28.85 -11.38
CA HIS A 71 -3.09 29.14 -10.95
C HIS A 71 -3.06 30.04 -9.71
N ASP A 72 -3.65 31.23 -9.82
CA ASP A 72 -3.88 32.14 -8.71
C ASP A 72 -5.31 32.01 -8.19
N ASP A 73 -5.46 31.65 -6.91
CA ASP A 73 -6.77 31.43 -6.27
C ASP A 73 -7.35 32.70 -5.64
N ALA A 74 -7.37 33.78 -6.42
CA ALA A 74 -7.87 35.11 -6.06
C ALA A 74 -7.06 35.77 -4.93
N SER A 75 -5.74 35.85 -5.12
CA SER A 75 -4.87 36.55 -4.17
C SER A 75 -5.27 38.01 -4.00
N SER A 76 -5.19 38.51 -2.76
CA SER A 76 -5.46 39.90 -2.40
C SER A 76 -4.20 40.74 -2.22
N ASP A 77 -3.02 40.11 -2.25
CA ASP A 77 -1.72 40.76 -2.28
C ASP A 77 -1.21 40.97 -3.73
N ASP A 78 0.07 41.35 -3.87
CA ASP A 78 0.69 41.61 -5.17
C ASP A 78 0.93 40.35 -6.03
N SER A 79 0.49 39.15 -5.63
CA SER A 79 0.73 37.90 -6.38
C SER A 79 0.23 38.00 -7.83
N GLN A 80 -0.99 38.49 -8.07
CA GLN A 80 -1.50 38.63 -9.43
C GLN A 80 -0.69 39.63 -10.27
N ALA A 81 -0.19 40.72 -9.66
CA ALA A 81 0.63 41.70 -10.34
C ALA A 81 1.98 41.09 -10.76
N ILE A 82 2.61 40.33 -9.87
CA ILE A 82 3.85 39.59 -10.15
C ILE A 82 3.61 38.58 -11.29
N ILE A 83 2.53 37.79 -11.25
CA ILE A 83 2.24 36.82 -12.31
C ILE A 83 2.06 37.53 -13.67
N LYS A 84 1.37 38.69 -13.71
CA LYS A 84 1.20 39.49 -14.94
C LYS A 84 2.54 39.99 -15.48
N GLU A 85 3.44 40.42 -14.61
CA GLU A 85 4.79 40.85 -14.98
C GLU A 85 5.57 39.70 -15.65
N TYR A 86 5.63 38.53 -15.02
CA TYR A 86 6.35 37.37 -15.57
C TYR A 86 5.68 36.84 -16.84
N HIS A 87 4.34 36.82 -16.93
CA HIS A 87 3.64 36.48 -18.17
C HIS A 87 3.98 37.46 -19.31
N GLY A 88 4.08 38.76 -19.02
CA GLY A 88 4.48 39.76 -20.02
C GLY A 88 5.92 39.58 -20.51
N ARG A 89 6.83 39.12 -19.65
CA ARG A 89 8.23 38.83 -19.99
C ARG A 89 8.44 37.46 -20.67
N TYR A 90 7.58 36.49 -20.36
CA TYR A 90 7.68 35.10 -20.80
C TYR A 90 6.33 34.55 -21.30
N PRO A 91 5.72 35.17 -22.34
CA PRO A 91 4.35 34.88 -22.76
C PRO A 91 4.14 33.46 -23.30
N ASN A 92 5.18 32.79 -23.78
CA ASN A 92 5.10 31.43 -24.31
C ASN A 92 5.35 30.36 -23.23
N ILE A 93 6.04 30.73 -22.15
CA ILE A 93 6.39 29.82 -21.05
C ILE A 93 5.39 29.94 -19.90
N VAL A 94 5.07 31.14 -19.44
CA VAL A 94 4.21 31.38 -18.27
C VAL A 94 2.76 31.50 -18.71
N LYS A 95 1.91 30.59 -18.26
CA LYS A 95 0.51 30.48 -18.69
C LYS A 95 -0.41 30.59 -17.46
N PRO A 96 -0.95 31.77 -17.14
CA PRO A 96 -1.72 31.96 -15.91
C PRO A 96 -3.21 31.60 -16.02
N ILE A 97 -3.81 31.25 -14.89
CA ILE A 97 -5.26 31.36 -14.62
C ILE A 97 -5.42 32.25 -13.39
N TYR A 98 -6.32 33.23 -13.47
CA TYR A 98 -6.67 34.11 -12.36
C TYR A 98 -8.11 33.84 -11.93
N GLN A 99 -8.30 33.49 -10.67
CA GLN A 99 -9.64 33.48 -10.09
C GLN A 99 -10.01 34.88 -9.60
N THR A 100 -11.29 35.22 -9.68
CA THR A 100 -11.87 36.41 -9.06
C THR A 100 -12.38 36.16 -7.64
N GLU A 101 -12.55 34.89 -7.28
CA GLU A 101 -13.01 34.43 -5.97
C GLU A 101 -12.18 33.22 -5.55
N ASN A 102 -11.86 33.13 -4.26
CA ASN A 102 -11.09 32.02 -3.72
C ASN A 102 -11.88 30.70 -3.78
N LYS A 103 -11.45 29.78 -4.65
CA LYS A 103 -12.14 28.51 -4.93
C LYS A 103 -11.90 27.49 -3.83
N TYR A 104 -10.73 27.50 -3.20
CA TYR A 104 -10.45 26.63 -2.06
C TYR A 104 -11.45 26.86 -0.92
N SER A 105 -11.79 28.11 -0.61
CA SER A 105 -12.78 28.45 0.41
C SER A 105 -14.20 27.97 0.10
N GLN A 106 -14.48 27.67 -1.17
CA GLN A 106 -15.73 27.10 -1.67
C GLN A 106 -15.71 25.55 -1.69
N GLY A 107 -14.64 24.92 -1.18
CA GLY A 107 -14.47 23.47 -1.21
C GLY A 107 -13.98 22.90 -2.54
N ILE A 108 -13.52 23.76 -3.45
CA ILE A 108 -12.98 23.37 -4.77
C ILE A 108 -11.47 23.37 -4.70
N TYR A 109 -10.83 22.22 -4.90
CA TYR A 109 -9.38 22.11 -4.95
C TYR A 109 -8.83 22.66 -6.27
N PRO A 110 -8.10 23.79 -6.28
CA PRO A 110 -7.72 24.45 -7.54
C PRO A 110 -6.79 23.62 -8.43
N SER A 111 -5.94 22.80 -7.82
CA SER A 111 -5.10 21.84 -8.55
C SER A 111 -5.94 20.85 -9.35
N VAL A 112 -6.93 20.21 -8.73
CA VAL A 112 -7.75 19.17 -9.35
C VAL A 112 -8.66 19.74 -10.44
N GLU A 113 -9.28 20.88 -10.18
CA GLU A 113 -10.31 21.42 -11.07
C GLU A 113 -9.71 22.24 -12.24
N PHE A 114 -8.61 22.97 -12.01
CA PHE A 114 -8.11 23.94 -12.98
C PHE A 114 -6.71 23.65 -13.49
N ASN A 115 -5.77 23.26 -12.63
CA ASN A 115 -4.35 23.20 -13.02
C ASN A 115 -3.87 21.84 -13.54
N TYR A 116 -4.24 20.74 -12.88
CA TYR A 116 -3.92 19.39 -13.33
C TYR A 116 -4.52 19.02 -14.70
N PRO A 117 -5.77 19.40 -15.05
CA PRO A 117 -6.35 19.09 -16.37
C PRO A 117 -5.57 19.61 -17.58
N ARG A 118 -4.71 20.63 -17.37
CA ARG A 118 -3.89 21.25 -18.42
C ARG A 118 -2.42 20.81 -18.37
N CYS A 119 -2.02 19.96 -17.42
CA CYS A 119 -0.70 19.34 -17.37
C CYS A 119 -0.62 18.20 -18.39
N ASN A 120 -0.31 18.54 -19.65
CA ASN A 120 -0.37 17.60 -20.79
C ASN A 120 1.01 17.18 -21.33
N ALA A 121 2.10 17.72 -20.80
CA ALA A 121 3.45 17.33 -21.23
C ALA A 121 3.80 15.91 -20.77
N ALA A 122 4.92 15.36 -21.25
CA ALA A 122 5.36 14.00 -20.92
C ALA A 122 5.69 13.81 -19.43
N PHE A 123 6.05 14.89 -18.75
CA PHE A 123 6.38 14.94 -17.33
C PHE A 123 5.75 16.16 -16.66
N ILE A 124 5.45 16.02 -15.37
CA ILE A 124 4.89 17.08 -14.54
C ILE A 124 5.86 17.33 -13.41
N ALA A 125 6.28 18.58 -13.26
CA ALA A 125 7.05 19.02 -12.11
C ALA A 125 6.15 19.86 -11.20
N ILE A 126 6.34 19.76 -9.89
CA ILE A 126 5.58 20.56 -8.92
C ILE A 126 6.49 21.64 -8.35
N CYS A 127 6.00 22.87 -8.26
CA CYS A 127 6.63 23.97 -7.52
C CYS A 127 5.54 24.96 -7.12
N GLU A 128 5.19 25.00 -5.84
CA GLU A 128 4.19 25.95 -5.33
C GLU A 128 4.77 27.37 -5.25
N GLY A 129 3.90 28.39 -5.26
CA GLY A 129 4.33 29.79 -5.29
C GLY A 129 5.13 30.23 -4.06
N ASP A 130 5.10 29.45 -2.98
CA ASP A 130 5.89 29.63 -1.76
C ASP A 130 7.06 28.65 -1.63
N ASP A 131 7.38 27.87 -2.66
CA ASP A 131 8.60 27.07 -2.79
C ASP A 131 9.59 27.73 -3.77
N CYS A 132 10.77 27.14 -3.96
CA CYS A 132 11.78 27.69 -4.89
C CYS A 132 12.77 26.61 -5.34
N TRP A 133 13.07 26.55 -6.64
CA TRP A 133 14.16 25.73 -7.16
C TRP A 133 15.47 26.51 -7.17
N THR A 134 16.56 25.86 -6.79
CA THR A 134 17.87 26.51 -6.58
C THR A 134 18.95 26.00 -7.52
N ASP A 135 18.79 24.78 -8.06
CA ASP A 135 19.74 24.21 -9.02
C ASP A 135 19.21 24.38 -10.47
N PRO A 136 19.91 25.13 -11.34
CA PRO A 136 19.55 25.30 -12.74
C PRO A 136 19.50 23.98 -13.55
N ALA A 137 20.17 22.92 -13.09
CA ALA A 137 20.21 21.64 -13.78
C ALA A 137 19.10 20.66 -13.35
N LYS A 138 18.27 21.01 -12.35
CA LYS A 138 17.26 20.14 -11.75
C LYS A 138 16.41 19.40 -12.78
N LEU A 139 15.75 20.13 -13.69
CA LEU A 139 14.87 19.50 -14.68
C LEU A 139 15.64 18.58 -15.62
N GLN A 140 16.81 18.99 -16.12
CA GLN A 140 17.61 18.16 -17.01
C GLN A 140 18.02 16.85 -16.33
N ILE A 141 18.54 16.92 -15.09
CA ILE A 141 18.95 15.76 -14.29
C ILE A 141 17.77 14.80 -14.09
N GLN A 142 16.62 15.31 -13.67
CA GLN A 142 15.47 14.46 -13.34
C GLN A 142 14.85 13.82 -14.59
N ILE A 143 14.78 14.54 -15.70
CA ILE A 143 14.25 13.99 -16.96
C ILE A 143 15.20 12.97 -17.57
N ASP A 144 16.52 13.21 -17.54
CA ASP A 144 17.49 12.23 -18.00
C ASP A 144 17.44 10.95 -17.15
N ALA A 145 17.33 11.08 -15.83
CA ALA A 145 17.24 9.92 -14.95
C ALA A 145 15.93 9.13 -15.16
N LEU A 146 14.77 9.80 -15.30
CA LEU A 146 13.52 9.12 -15.64
C LEU A 146 13.55 8.51 -17.04
N THR A 147 14.30 9.08 -17.97
CA THR A 147 14.47 8.52 -19.32
C THR A 147 15.35 7.26 -19.27
N ALA A 148 16.38 7.25 -18.44
CA ALA A 148 17.24 6.09 -18.22
C ALA A 148 16.55 4.94 -17.46
N HIS A 149 15.51 5.25 -16.68
CA HIS A 149 14.73 4.29 -15.89
C HIS A 149 13.25 4.26 -16.32
N PRO A 150 12.90 3.59 -17.45
CA PRO A 150 11.55 3.62 -18.01
C PRO A 150 10.47 2.96 -17.12
N ASP A 151 10.86 2.13 -16.16
CA ASP A 151 9.94 1.51 -15.18
C ASP A 151 9.68 2.37 -13.94
N VAL A 152 10.41 3.48 -13.81
CA VAL A 152 10.28 4.45 -12.71
C VAL A 152 9.49 5.66 -13.21
N ASP A 153 8.55 6.11 -12.38
CA ASP A 153 7.63 7.20 -12.73
C ASP A 153 7.79 8.45 -11.87
N LEU A 154 8.60 8.40 -10.83
CA LEU A 154 8.89 9.53 -9.94
C LEU A 154 10.39 9.77 -9.85
N ALA A 155 10.80 11.03 -9.97
CA ALA A 155 12.10 11.51 -9.53
C ALA A 155 11.92 12.55 -8.44
N PHE A 156 12.78 12.52 -7.42
CA PHE A 156 12.81 13.51 -6.36
C PHE A 156 14.24 13.73 -5.85
N HIS A 157 14.43 14.76 -5.04
CA HIS A 157 15.74 15.12 -4.51
C HIS A 157 15.63 15.76 -3.12
N GLN A 158 16.76 16.00 -2.48
CA GLN A 158 16.77 16.69 -1.18
C GLN A 158 16.33 18.15 -1.31
N ALA A 159 15.75 18.72 -0.25
CA ALA A 159 15.49 20.17 -0.19
C ALA A 159 16.13 20.81 1.03
N THR A 160 16.53 22.06 0.88
CA THR A 160 16.95 22.92 1.99
C THR A 160 15.72 23.46 2.69
N LYS A 161 15.54 23.10 3.96
CA LYS A 161 14.42 23.55 4.79
C LYS A 161 14.75 24.89 5.44
N ILE A 162 13.86 25.86 5.24
CA ILE A 162 13.91 27.19 5.89
C ILE A 162 12.72 27.33 6.84
N ASP A 163 13.01 27.56 8.12
CA ASP A 163 11.99 27.79 9.16
C ASP A 163 11.88 29.28 9.50
N TYR A 164 10.74 29.88 9.14
CA TYR A 164 10.50 31.31 9.37
C TYR A 164 10.07 31.65 10.81
N SER A 165 9.78 30.65 11.65
CA SER A 165 9.46 30.87 13.07
C SER A 165 10.70 31.01 13.96
N ALA A 166 11.87 30.61 13.45
CA ALA A 166 13.14 30.64 14.17
C ALA A 166 14.24 31.29 13.32
N PRO A 167 14.10 32.60 12.99
CA PRO A 167 15.11 33.31 12.21
C PRO A 167 16.46 33.27 12.93
N GLY A 168 17.50 32.78 12.26
CA GLY A 168 18.88 32.69 12.78
C GLY A 168 19.36 31.29 13.18
N LEU A 169 18.51 30.25 13.10
CA LEU A 169 18.98 28.87 13.23
C LEU A 169 19.60 28.36 11.90
N PRO A 170 20.59 27.45 11.96
CA PRO A 170 21.18 26.89 10.74
C PRO A 170 20.13 26.10 9.94
N GLN A 171 20.19 26.23 8.62
CA GLN A 171 19.30 25.52 7.71
C GLN A 171 19.54 24.00 7.81
N THR A 172 18.48 23.23 7.56
CA THR A 172 18.49 21.77 7.65
C THR A 172 18.06 21.15 6.33
N ARG A 173 18.44 19.89 6.07
CA ARG A 173 18.02 19.15 4.87
C ARG A 173 16.77 18.32 5.17
N ILE A 174 15.90 18.20 4.18
CA ILE A 174 14.76 17.27 4.18
C ILE A 174 14.76 16.41 2.91
N GLY A 175 14.09 15.26 2.96
CA GLY A 175 14.09 14.30 1.85
C GLY A 175 15.44 13.60 1.67
N HIS A 176 16.22 13.40 2.73
CA HIS A 176 17.49 12.69 2.68
C HIS A 176 17.28 11.17 2.72
N TYR A 177 17.31 10.50 1.57
CA TYR A 177 17.07 9.05 1.47
C TYR A 177 18.34 8.21 1.32
N ALA A 178 19.47 8.83 0.95
CA ALA A 178 20.81 8.23 0.90
C ALA A 178 21.89 9.32 0.68
N GLU A 179 23.15 8.95 0.87
CA GLU A 179 24.31 9.79 0.55
C GLU A 179 24.57 9.92 -0.96
N THR A 180 24.08 8.96 -1.74
CA THR A 180 24.26 8.90 -3.20
C THR A 180 22.94 8.67 -3.92
N ASP A 181 22.92 8.99 -5.20
CA ASP A 181 21.78 8.78 -6.08
C ASP A 181 21.43 7.29 -6.16
N ARG A 182 20.14 6.95 -6.02
CA ARG A 182 19.66 5.56 -6.07
C ARG A 182 18.18 5.48 -6.41
N ILE A 183 17.67 4.27 -6.61
CA ILE A 183 16.23 4.01 -6.59
C ILE A 183 15.78 3.80 -5.14
N VAL A 184 14.72 4.50 -4.75
CA VAL A 184 14.01 4.36 -3.47
C VAL A 184 12.77 3.52 -3.71
N SER A 185 12.59 2.42 -2.97
CA SER A 185 11.46 1.52 -3.19
C SER A 185 10.11 2.16 -2.83
N PHE A 186 9.01 1.63 -3.37
CA PHE A 186 7.66 2.04 -2.96
C PHE A 186 7.45 1.95 -1.45
N ILE A 187 7.95 0.89 -0.81
CA ILE A 187 7.82 0.70 0.66
C ILE A 187 8.51 1.83 1.43
N GLU A 188 9.69 2.27 0.97
CA GLU A 188 10.39 3.39 1.59
C GLU A 188 9.63 4.71 1.45
N VAL A 189 8.99 4.94 0.30
CA VAL A 189 8.12 6.12 0.07
C VAL A 189 6.83 6.01 0.89
N LEU A 190 6.20 4.83 0.91
CA LEU A 190 4.93 4.52 1.59
C LEU A 190 5.03 4.80 3.09
N HIS A 191 6.07 4.28 3.73
CA HIS A 191 6.34 4.49 5.16
C HIS A 191 7.10 5.78 5.47
N ARG A 192 7.48 6.54 4.42
CA ARG A 192 8.27 7.76 4.54
C ARG A 192 9.51 7.55 5.42
N ARG A 193 10.29 6.50 5.13
CA ARG A 193 11.38 5.99 5.99
C ARG A 193 12.35 7.08 6.46
N ASN A 194 12.60 8.07 5.60
CA ASN A 194 13.48 9.21 5.90
C ASN A 194 12.75 10.56 5.85
N GLY A 195 11.46 10.55 6.20
CA GLY A 195 10.61 11.73 6.20
C GLY A 195 9.90 11.99 4.86
N PRO A 196 9.09 13.06 4.81
CA PRO A 196 8.34 13.42 3.61
C PRO A 196 9.27 13.74 2.44
N LEU A 197 8.87 13.35 1.23
CA LEU A 197 9.51 13.84 0.01
C LEU A 197 9.09 15.31 -0.16
N PRO A 198 10.04 16.25 -0.35
CA PRO A 198 9.71 17.64 -0.56
C PRO A 198 8.91 17.79 -1.86
N THR A 199 7.74 18.40 -1.82
CA THR A 199 6.84 18.45 -2.98
C THR A 199 7.47 19.17 -4.16
N ALA A 200 8.14 20.30 -3.93
CA ALA A 200 8.91 21.02 -4.96
C ALA A 200 10.05 20.20 -5.60
N SER A 201 10.46 19.09 -4.98
CA SER A 201 11.48 18.22 -5.55
C SER A 201 10.94 17.24 -6.58
N CYS A 202 9.63 17.01 -6.63
CA CYS A 202 9.05 15.92 -7.39
C CYS A 202 8.89 16.24 -8.89
N VAL A 203 9.25 15.26 -9.72
CA VAL A 203 8.87 15.17 -11.15
C VAL A 203 8.25 13.81 -11.39
N ILE A 204 7.04 13.79 -11.95
CA ILE A 204 6.26 12.59 -12.20
C ILE A 204 5.99 12.41 -13.70
N ARG A 205 6.06 11.17 -14.20
CA ARG A 205 5.73 10.84 -15.59
C ARG A 205 4.22 10.94 -15.82
N GLN A 206 3.82 11.39 -17.01
CA GLN A 206 2.41 11.62 -17.37
C GLN A 206 1.50 10.44 -17.07
N ARG A 207 1.92 9.19 -17.34
CA ARG A 207 1.07 8.01 -17.07
C ARG A 207 0.70 7.87 -15.58
N ALA A 208 1.68 7.98 -14.70
CA ALA A 208 1.44 7.86 -13.25
C ALA A 208 0.72 9.09 -12.70
N PHE A 209 0.97 10.27 -13.29
CA PHE A 209 0.21 11.47 -12.98
C PHE A 209 -1.27 11.34 -13.34
N GLN A 210 -1.61 10.69 -14.45
CA GLN A 210 -3.02 10.44 -14.82
C GLN A 210 -3.71 9.47 -13.86
N ASP A 211 -3.01 8.44 -13.40
CA ASP A 211 -3.51 7.51 -12.38
C ASP A 211 -3.75 8.24 -11.05
N PHE A 212 -2.76 9.02 -10.59
CA PHE A 212 -2.86 9.90 -9.45
C PHE A 212 -4.03 10.88 -9.57
N PHE A 213 -4.13 11.58 -10.69
CA PHE A 213 -5.14 12.60 -10.93
C PHE A 213 -6.56 11.99 -10.93
N SER A 214 -6.72 10.84 -11.60
CA SER A 214 -7.97 10.09 -11.60
C SER A 214 -8.36 9.63 -10.20
N PHE A 215 -7.37 9.20 -9.40
CA PHE A 215 -7.60 8.78 -8.02
C PHE A 215 -8.14 9.93 -7.16
N ILE A 216 -7.45 11.07 -7.12
CA ILE A 216 -7.84 12.21 -6.26
C ILE A 216 -9.11 12.90 -6.73
N ARG A 217 -9.37 12.95 -8.04
CA ARG A 217 -10.55 13.63 -8.60
C ARG A 217 -11.85 12.97 -8.14
N GLY A 218 -11.85 11.65 -7.98
CA GLY A 218 -13.00 10.91 -7.44
C GLY A 218 -13.14 10.96 -5.92
N ARG A 219 -12.23 11.64 -5.20
CA ARG A 219 -12.05 11.48 -3.74
C ARG A 219 -11.93 12.82 -3.03
N GLY A 220 -12.99 13.62 -3.09
CA GLY A 220 -13.04 14.95 -2.45
C GLY A 220 -12.86 14.95 -0.92
N TYR A 221 -12.93 13.78 -0.26
CA TYR A 221 -12.62 13.64 1.17
C TYR A 221 -11.11 13.65 1.48
N LEU A 222 -10.24 13.52 0.46
CA LEU A 222 -8.80 13.63 0.64
C LEU A 222 -8.41 15.08 0.91
N THR A 223 -7.56 15.27 1.91
CA THR A 223 -7.15 16.60 2.37
C THR A 223 -5.66 16.87 2.11
N ILE A 224 -4.92 15.88 1.60
CA ILE A 224 -3.51 15.98 1.20
C ILE A 224 -3.38 15.35 -0.19
N GLY A 225 -2.80 16.07 -1.15
CA GLY A 225 -2.61 15.59 -2.53
C GLY A 225 -1.21 15.06 -2.84
N ASP A 226 -0.17 15.73 -2.34
CA ASP A 226 1.25 15.42 -2.63
C ASP A 226 1.64 13.97 -2.28
N LEU A 227 1.08 13.43 -1.21
CA LEU A 227 1.30 12.05 -0.78
C LEU A 227 0.88 11.04 -1.85
N TYR A 228 -0.29 11.23 -2.47
CA TYR A 228 -0.76 10.30 -3.50
C TYR A 228 0.04 10.45 -4.79
N LEU A 229 0.50 11.66 -5.12
CA LEU A 229 1.44 11.85 -6.23
C LEU A 229 2.70 11.01 -6.02
N GLN A 230 3.24 11.01 -4.79
CA GLN A 230 4.41 10.22 -4.43
C GLN A 230 4.14 8.72 -4.48
N PHE A 231 2.97 8.27 -4.02
CA PHE A 231 2.58 6.86 -4.07
C PHE A 231 2.44 6.37 -5.50
N PHE A 232 1.57 6.98 -6.31
CA PHE A 232 1.37 6.57 -7.70
C PHE A 232 2.65 6.70 -8.54
N GLY A 233 3.47 7.71 -8.27
CA GLY A 233 4.76 7.87 -8.93
C GLY A 233 5.80 6.80 -8.57
N SER A 234 5.69 6.16 -7.40
CA SER A 234 6.68 5.18 -6.93
C SER A 234 6.21 3.73 -6.90
N ILE A 235 4.92 3.47 -7.09
CA ILE A 235 4.29 2.14 -6.90
C ILE A 235 4.80 1.05 -7.84
N ARG A 236 5.35 1.43 -9.01
CA ARG A 236 5.83 0.49 -10.04
C ARG A 236 7.29 0.10 -9.82
N GLY A 237 8.21 1.03 -10.10
CA GLY A 237 9.65 0.80 -10.05
C GLY A 237 10.36 1.48 -8.87
N GLY A 238 9.63 2.03 -7.90
CA GLY A 238 10.18 2.96 -6.91
C GLY A 238 10.32 4.38 -7.47
N ALA A 239 11.20 5.17 -6.90
CA ALA A 239 11.47 6.56 -7.28
C ALA A 239 12.97 6.80 -7.45
N VAL A 240 13.35 7.50 -8.51
CA VAL A 240 14.73 7.99 -8.66
C VAL A 240 14.97 9.07 -7.61
N TYR A 241 15.98 8.86 -6.78
CA TYR A 241 16.42 9.80 -5.79
C TYR A 241 17.75 10.43 -6.19
N SER A 242 17.83 11.76 -6.13
CA SER A 242 19.10 12.49 -6.18
C SER A 242 19.49 13.05 -4.81
N ALA A 243 20.72 12.79 -4.38
CA ALA A 243 21.27 13.27 -3.11
C ALA A 243 21.54 14.78 -3.09
N ARG A 244 21.33 15.49 -4.21
CA ARG A 244 21.57 16.93 -4.34
C ARG A 244 20.42 17.77 -3.76
N PRO A 245 20.71 18.86 -3.04
CA PRO A 245 19.70 19.81 -2.61
C PRO A 245 19.37 20.78 -3.76
N MET A 246 18.28 20.55 -4.49
CA MET A 246 17.95 21.34 -5.69
C MET A 246 16.74 22.27 -5.51
N SER A 247 16.17 22.33 -4.30
CA SER A 247 15.07 23.24 -3.96
C SER A 247 15.08 23.67 -2.50
N ILE A 248 14.30 24.70 -2.20
CA ILE A 248 13.98 25.19 -0.87
C ILE A 248 12.57 24.71 -0.51
N TYR A 249 12.39 24.27 0.73
CA TYR A 249 11.10 23.96 1.32
C TYR A 249 10.86 24.88 2.52
N ARG A 250 9.84 25.74 2.43
CA ARG A 250 9.54 26.73 3.48
C ARG A 250 8.55 26.14 4.49
N VAL A 251 8.81 26.31 5.78
CA VAL A 251 7.89 25.89 6.85
C VAL A 251 7.47 27.05 7.74
N ASN A 252 6.32 26.88 8.41
CA ASN A 252 5.72 27.85 9.33
C ASN A 252 5.40 29.20 8.67
N THR A 253 5.05 29.18 7.38
CA THR A 253 4.50 30.33 6.66
C THR A 253 3.09 30.67 7.18
N THR A 254 2.72 31.95 7.12
CA THR A 254 1.37 32.43 7.44
C THR A 254 0.37 31.69 6.54
N HIS A 255 -0.67 31.06 7.11
CA HIS A 255 -1.69 30.24 6.43
C HIS A 255 -1.34 28.77 6.07
N SER A 256 -0.24 28.18 6.57
CA SER A 256 0.05 26.75 6.30
C SER A 256 -1.05 25.78 6.77
N TRP A 257 -1.43 24.85 5.89
CA TRP A 257 -2.44 23.80 6.13
C TRP A 257 -2.13 22.99 7.39
N SER A 258 -0.86 22.61 7.59
CA SER A 258 -0.39 21.83 8.75
C SER A 258 -0.78 22.46 10.08
N ARG A 259 -0.73 23.79 10.19
CA ARG A 259 -1.11 24.50 11.42
C ARG A 259 -2.61 24.42 11.70
N SER A 260 -3.45 24.43 10.65
CA SER A 260 -4.91 24.43 10.79
C SER A 260 -5.49 23.09 11.27
N ILE A 261 -4.84 21.98 10.91
CA ILE A 261 -5.28 20.63 11.27
C ILE A 261 -4.75 20.18 12.63
N ILE A 262 -3.58 20.67 13.05
CA ILE A 262 -3.01 20.34 14.35
C ILE A 262 -3.89 20.84 15.51
N VAL A 263 -4.74 21.86 15.29
CA VAL A 263 -5.50 22.50 16.37
C VAL A 263 -6.96 22.05 16.49
N ASP A 264 -7.51 21.40 15.46
CA ASP A 264 -8.92 21.01 15.37
C ASP A 264 -9.06 19.49 15.36
N ALA A 265 -9.54 18.94 16.49
CA ALA A 265 -9.65 17.50 16.71
C ALA A 265 -10.59 16.83 15.69
N ALA A 266 -11.69 17.49 15.31
CA ALA A 266 -12.66 16.94 14.37
C ALA A 266 -12.08 16.88 12.95
N LYS A 267 -11.44 17.96 12.50
CA LYS A 267 -10.73 17.98 11.20
C LYS A 267 -9.63 16.93 11.15
N LYS A 268 -8.85 16.81 12.23
CA LYS A 268 -7.77 15.84 12.29
C LYS A 268 -8.29 14.41 12.30
N ALA A 269 -9.33 14.10 13.07
CA ALA A 269 -9.97 12.79 13.06
C ALA A 269 -10.50 12.42 11.67
N ALA A 270 -11.23 13.35 11.02
CA ALA A 270 -11.71 13.15 9.65
C ALA A 270 -10.56 12.93 8.66
N HIS A 271 -9.43 13.64 8.81
CA HIS A 271 -8.23 13.40 8.02
C HIS A 271 -7.66 11.99 8.21
N GLU A 272 -7.55 11.48 9.44
CA GLU A 272 -7.06 10.11 9.65
C GLU A 272 -8.03 9.06 9.09
N VAL A 273 -9.34 9.28 9.22
CA VAL A 273 -10.36 8.40 8.61
C VAL A 273 -10.23 8.41 7.07
N ALA A 274 -10.00 9.58 6.47
CA ALA A 274 -9.73 9.71 5.04
C ALA A 274 -8.46 8.94 4.62
N MET A 275 -7.41 8.97 5.45
CA MET A 275 -6.20 8.17 5.23
C MET A 275 -6.46 6.67 5.34
N ILE A 276 -7.23 6.21 6.34
CA ILE A 276 -7.60 4.79 6.47
C ILE A 276 -8.36 4.32 5.23
N ARG A 277 -9.38 5.09 4.81
CA ARG A 277 -10.16 4.78 3.61
C ARG A 277 -9.28 4.69 2.38
N SER A 278 -8.39 5.66 2.19
CA SER A 278 -7.53 5.70 1.01
C SER A 278 -6.53 4.54 0.98
N TYR A 279 -6.01 4.09 2.12
CA TYR A 279 -5.17 2.89 2.17
C TYR A 279 -5.95 1.62 1.79
N CYS A 280 -7.20 1.50 2.22
CA CYS A 280 -8.06 0.39 1.80
C CYS A 280 -8.30 0.38 0.28
N GLU A 281 -8.49 1.55 -0.32
CA GLU A 281 -8.68 1.68 -1.77
C GLU A 281 -7.38 1.50 -2.55
N LEU A 282 -6.25 1.97 -2.02
CA LEU A 282 -4.93 1.74 -2.60
C LEU A 282 -4.57 0.26 -2.57
N ASP A 283 -4.92 -0.46 -1.51
CA ASP A 283 -4.76 -1.91 -1.43
C ASP A 283 -5.47 -2.62 -2.59
N LYS A 284 -6.73 -2.23 -2.86
CA LYS A 284 -7.50 -2.72 -4.01
C LYS A 284 -6.86 -2.37 -5.35
N ILE A 285 -6.36 -1.14 -5.49
CA ILE A 285 -5.64 -0.70 -6.71
C ILE A 285 -4.37 -1.53 -6.92
N THR A 286 -3.69 -1.90 -5.84
CA THR A 286 -2.49 -2.75 -5.86
C THR A 286 -2.80 -4.23 -5.87
N GLN A 287 -4.09 -4.62 -5.91
CA GLN A 287 -4.54 -6.01 -5.89
C GLN A 287 -3.96 -6.82 -4.73
N GLY A 288 -3.84 -6.19 -3.56
CA GLY A 288 -3.33 -6.81 -2.34
C GLY A 288 -1.81 -6.97 -2.26
N THR A 289 -1.05 -6.49 -3.25
CA THR A 289 0.43 -6.59 -3.27
C THR A 289 1.07 -5.99 -2.01
N PHE A 290 0.44 -4.96 -1.43
CA PHE A 290 0.94 -4.25 -0.24
C PHE A 290 -0.03 -4.30 0.95
N THR A 291 -0.91 -5.30 1.02
CA THR A 291 -1.95 -5.43 2.05
C THR A 291 -1.40 -5.28 3.45
N ASP A 292 -0.33 -6.01 3.78
CA ASP A 292 0.24 -5.93 5.13
C ASP A 292 0.81 -4.54 5.42
N GLU A 293 1.39 -3.86 4.43
CA GLU A 293 1.92 -2.51 4.61
C GLU A 293 0.81 -1.47 4.81
N PHE A 294 -0.29 -1.58 4.06
CA PHE A 294 -1.47 -0.74 4.28
C PHE A 294 -2.13 -1.03 5.62
N ARG A 295 -2.26 -2.30 6.03
CA ARG A 295 -2.77 -2.68 7.35
C ARG A 295 -1.91 -2.11 8.48
N LYS A 296 -0.58 -2.15 8.38
CA LYS A 296 0.33 -1.50 9.35
C LYS A 296 0.03 -0.01 9.47
N LEU A 297 -0.12 0.69 8.33
CA LEU A 297 -0.49 2.10 8.33
C LEU A 297 -1.89 2.32 8.93
N ILE A 298 -2.87 1.48 8.64
CA ILE A 298 -4.22 1.56 9.22
C ILE A 298 -4.17 1.39 10.74
N VAL A 299 -3.45 0.39 11.27
CA VAL A 299 -3.25 0.20 12.71
C VAL A 299 -2.70 1.48 13.34
N GLN A 300 -1.66 2.08 12.75
CA GLN A 300 -1.09 3.33 13.26
C GLN A 300 -2.11 4.48 13.33
N ARG A 301 -2.99 4.59 12.33
CA ARG A 301 -4.03 5.62 12.27
C ARG A 301 -5.14 5.38 13.29
N VAL A 302 -5.55 4.13 13.48
CA VAL A 302 -6.53 3.73 14.51
C VAL A 302 -5.99 4.03 15.91
N PHE A 303 -4.75 3.64 16.21
CA PHE A 303 -4.10 4.02 17.48
C PHE A 303 -3.99 5.55 17.61
N TRP A 304 -3.70 6.26 16.51
CA TRP A 304 -3.64 7.71 16.58
C TRP A 304 -4.98 8.32 17.00
N LEU A 305 -6.10 7.81 16.47
CA LEU A 305 -7.45 8.33 16.75
C LEU A 305 -7.81 8.24 18.23
N PHE A 306 -7.55 7.10 18.87
CA PHE A 306 -8.15 6.82 20.18
C PHE A 306 -7.15 6.81 21.35
N ASP A 307 -5.87 6.50 21.10
CA ASP A 307 -4.88 6.45 22.18
C ASP A 307 -4.60 7.85 22.75
N GLY A 308 -4.39 7.92 24.07
CA GLY A 308 -4.11 9.16 24.78
C GLY A 308 -5.26 10.17 24.81
N GLY A 309 -6.50 9.74 24.55
CA GLY A 309 -7.70 10.59 24.66
C GLY A 309 -7.81 11.68 23.59
N ARG A 310 -7.20 11.48 22.41
CA ARG A 310 -7.20 12.46 21.32
C ARG A 310 -8.58 12.66 20.67
N THR A 311 -9.40 11.63 20.64
CA THR A 311 -10.81 11.70 20.22
C THR A 311 -11.70 11.57 21.45
N SER A 312 -12.49 12.60 21.74
CA SER A 312 -13.45 12.58 22.86
C SER A 312 -14.62 11.64 22.57
N ALA A 313 -15.31 11.14 23.60
CA ALA A 313 -16.51 10.32 23.43
C ALA A 313 -17.59 11.05 22.59
N SER A 314 -17.71 12.37 22.76
CA SER A 314 -18.59 13.19 21.93
C SER A 314 -18.18 13.17 20.46
N LEU A 315 -16.87 13.23 20.17
CA LEU A 315 -16.38 13.18 18.79
C LEU A 315 -16.57 11.79 18.17
N VAL A 316 -16.41 10.72 18.95
CA VAL A 316 -16.72 9.34 18.51
C VAL A 316 -18.17 9.22 18.04
N GLU A 317 -19.12 9.71 18.86
CA GLU A 317 -20.54 9.69 18.53
C GLU A 317 -20.85 10.54 17.29
N ARG A 318 -20.36 11.80 17.26
CA ARG A 318 -20.65 12.75 16.17
C ARG A 318 -20.11 12.29 14.82
N LEU A 319 -18.92 11.67 14.79
CA LEU A 319 -18.28 11.17 13.57
C LEU A 319 -18.62 9.70 13.27
N GLY A 320 -19.44 9.04 14.09
CA GLY A 320 -19.80 7.63 13.90
C GLY A 320 -18.60 6.69 13.94
N LEU A 321 -17.65 6.93 14.85
CA LEU A 321 -16.38 6.18 14.94
C LEU A 321 -16.47 4.92 15.81
N HIS A 322 -17.68 4.49 16.22
CA HIS A 322 -17.86 3.35 17.13
C HIS A 322 -17.22 2.07 16.60
N ASP A 323 -17.42 1.75 15.31
CA ASP A 323 -16.84 0.55 14.72
C ASP A 323 -15.30 0.61 14.69
N LEU A 324 -14.71 1.79 14.46
CA LEU A 324 -13.25 2.00 14.55
C LEU A 324 -12.75 1.93 16.00
N TYR A 325 -13.56 2.38 16.96
CA TYR A 325 -13.25 2.27 18.39
C TYR A 325 -13.26 0.80 18.85
N ASP A 326 -14.23 0.01 18.40
CA ASP A 326 -14.28 -1.43 18.69
C ASP A 326 -13.06 -2.17 18.13
N ILE A 327 -12.62 -1.79 16.92
CA ILE A 327 -11.37 -2.30 16.33
C ILE A 327 -10.18 -1.86 17.19
N TYR A 328 -10.13 -0.61 17.64
CA TYR A 328 -9.08 -0.13 18.54
C TYR A 328 -9.03 -0.91 19.87
N GLU A 329 -10.17 -1.20 20.49
CA GLU A 329 -10.23 -2.03 21.69
C GLU A 329 -9.72 -3.45 21.42
N ALA A 330 -10.09 -4.05 20.29
CA ALA A 330 -9.57 -5.36 19.87
C ALA A 330 -8.04 -5.34 19.65
N LEU A 331 -7.50 -4.27 19.06
CA LEU A 331 -6.06 -4.10 18.87
C LEU A 331 -5.28 -3.97 20.19
N GLN A 332 -5.93 -3.61 21.30
CA GLN A 332 -5.30 -3.51 22.62
C GLN A 332 -5.27 -4.85 23.39
N ASP A 333 -5.94 -5.89 22.91
CA ASP A 333 -5.95 -7.21 23.54
C ASP A 333 -4.67 -7.99 23.19
N ILE A 334 -3.81 -8.19 24.19
CA ILE A 334 -2.57 -8.95 24.06
C ILE A 334 -2.78 -10.39 23.59
N ASN A 335 -3.93 -10.98 23.86
CA ASN A 335 -4.22 -12.34 23.38
C ASN A 335 -4.58 -12.34 21.89
N ALA A 336 -5.24 -11.28 21.40
CA ALA A 336 -5.54 -11.11 19.98
C ALA A 336 -4.27 -10.80 19.15
N ILE A 337 -3.25 -10.22 19.79
CA ILE A 337 -1.92 -9.96 19.23
C ILE A 337 -1.11 -11.24 18.95
N GLN A 338 -1.37 -12.33 19.68
CA GLN A 338 -0.58 -13.56 19.61
C GLN A 338 -0.96 -14.46 18.44
N GLY A 339 -2.24 -14.52 18.03
CA GLY A 339 -2.71 -15.41 16.97
C GLY A 339 -2.41 -16.90 17.24
N ASN A 340 -2.95 -17.81 16.42
CA ASN A 340 -2.82 -19.28 16.57
C ASN A 340 -1.39 -19.85 16.40
N ALA A 341 -0.33 -19.03 16.43
CA ALA A 341 1.07 -19.45 16.42
C ALA A 341 1.68 -19.15 17.80
N GLY A 342 1.62 -20.14 18.69
CA GLY A 342 1.84 -19.98 20.13
C GLY A 342 3.24 -19.52 20.55
N ALA A 343 3.28 -18.61 21.53
CA ALA A 343 3.70 -18.88 22.90
C ALA A 343 3.44 -17.64 23.77
N ALA A 344 2.88 -17.88 24.95
CA ALA A 344 2.40 -16.86 25.88
C ALA A 344 3.48 -15.85 26.27
N ILE A 345 3.11 -14.56 26.31
CA ILE A 345 3.71 -13.62 27.25
C ILE A 345 3.36 -14.12 28.67
N GLY A 346 4.13 -15.10 29.16
CA GLY A 346 4.08 -15.61 30.53
C GLY A 346 5.10 -14.87 31.43
N ARG A 347 5.31 -15.34 32.66
CA ARG A 347 6.30 -14.83 33.65
C ARG A 347 7.78 -15.00 33.24
N ASN A 348 8.07 -15.13 31.95
CA ASN A 348 9.45 -15.14 31.47
C ASN A 348 9.99 -13.71 31.46
N LYS A 349 11.31 -13.58 31.49
CA LYS A 349 11.96 -12.29 31.28
C LYS A 349 12.25 -12.08 29.80
N TYR A 350 11.85 -10.94 29.25
CA TYR A 350 11.95 -10.60 27.83
C TYR A 350 12.94 -9.47 27.58
N VAL A 351 13.40 -9.36 26.33
CA VAL A 351 13.97 -8.13 25.80
C VAL A 351 12.97 -7.49 24.85
N ILE A 352 12.72 -6.20 25.01
CA ILE A 352 11.88 -5.44 24.09
C ILE A 352 12.78 -4.76 23.06
N TYR A 353 12.64 -5.15 21.79
CA TYR A 353 13.33 -4.51 20.69
C TYR A 353 12.48 -3.35 20.14
N GLY A 354 12.94 -2.12 20.35
CA GLY A 354 12.23 -0.87 20.04
C GLY A 354 11.80 -0.10 21.30
N ALA A 355 12.17 1.17 21.40
CA ALA A 355 11.85 2.05 22.54
C ALA A 355 10.73 3.08 22.24
N GLY A 356 9.84 2.74 21.29
CA GLY A 356 8.78 3.60 20.76
C GLY A 356 7.40 3.39 21.40
N SER A 357 6.34 3.77 20.68
CA SER A 357 4.95 3.63 21.13
C SER A 357 4.53 2.18 21.40
N GLY A 358 5.04 1.22 20.61
CA GLY A 358 4.79 -0.22 20.83
C GLY A 358 5.33 -0.72 22.17
N CYS A 359 6.53 -0.27 22.57
CA CYS A 359 7.04 -0.53 23.91
C CYS A 359 6.13 0.05 24.98
N GLY A 360 5.64 1.28 24.80
CA GLY A 360 4.68 1.87 25.73
C GLY A 360 3.39 1.05 25.87
N LEU A 361 2.87 0.49 24.77
CA LEU A 361 1.68 -0.35 24.78
C LEU A 361 1.91 -1.69 25.51
N LEU A 362 3.06 -2.33 25.26
CA LEU A 362 3.49 -3.54 25.98
C LEU A 362 3.60 -3.29 27.48
N MET A 363 4.24 -2.19 27.88
CA MET A 363 4.46 -1.84 29.29
C MET A 363 3.18 -1.44 30.04
N ARG A 364 2.03 -1.24 29.36
CA ARG A 364 0.71 -1.09 30.03
C ARG A 364 0.16 -2.43 30.53
N LYS A 365 0.70 -3.54 30.05
CA LYS A 365 0.19 -4.90 30.30
C LYS A 365 1.24 -5.84 30.89
N MET A 366 2.52 -5.48 30.81
CA MET A 366 3.65 -6.16 31.44
C MET A 366 4.17 -5.37 32.63
N THR A 367 4.87 -6.03 33.55
CA THR A 367 5.59 -5.35 34.64
C THR A 367 7.06 -5.16 34.26
N SER A 368 7.74 -4.22 34.93
CA SER A 368 9.19 -4.02 34.73
C SER A 368 10.02 -5.25 35.14
N GLU A 369 9.47 -6.14 35.96
CA GLU A 369 10.14 -7.38 36.38
C GLU A 369 10.19 -8.44 35.25
N ASP A 370 9.25 -8.34 34.31
CA ASP A 370 9.15 -9.21 33.13
C ASP A 370 10.11 -8.79 32.01
N VAL A 371 10.82 -7.65 32.13
CA VAL A 371 11.65 -7.11 31.06
C VAL A 371 13.09 -6.88 31.55
N VAL A 372 14.06 -7.52 30.89
CA VAL A 372 15.48 -7.42 31.22
C VAL A 372 16.08 -6.12 30.69
N ALA A 373 15.72 -5.75 29.46
CA ALA A 373 16.21 -4.56 28.79
C ALA A 373 15.25 -4.12 27.69
N ILE A 374 15.25 -2.81 27.42
CA ILE A 374 14.66 -2.21 26.23
C ILE A 374 15.80 -1.84 25.29
N ILE A 375 15.72 -2.24 24.03
CA ILE A 375 16.73 -1.94 23.03
C ILE A 375 16.26 -0.75 22.21
N ASP A 376 16.98 0.37 22.30
CA ASP A 376 16.69 1.55 21.51
C ASP A 376 17.44 1.51 20.17
N LEU A 377 16.66 1.32 19.11
CA LEU A 377 17.12 1.26 17.72
C LEU A 377 17.87 2.50 17.26
N TYR A 378 17.54 3.65 17.87
CA TYR A 378 17.97 4.95 17.40
C TYR A 378 18.99 5.61 18.32
N GLY A 379 19.36 4.93 19.42
CA GLY A 379 20.38 5.38 20.38
C GLY A 379 19.96 6.54 21.29
N GLY A 380 18.80 7.16 21.06
CA GLY A 380 18.41 8.42 21.70
C GLY A 380 18.12 8.31 23.20
N LYS A 381 17.84 7.10 23.69
CA LYS A 381 17.49 6.80 25.08
C LYS A 381 18.46 5.84 25.76
N VAL A 382 19.54 5.44 25.08
CA VAL A 382 20.54 4.51 25.60
C VAL A 382 21.16 5.05 26.89
N GLY A 383 21.31 4.18 27.89
CA GLY A 383 21.83 4.53 29.22
C GLY A 383 20.80 5.16 30.16
N GLN A 384 19.55 5.35 29.71
CA GLN A 384 18.43 5.79 30.54
C GLN A 384 17.64 4.57 31.05
N THR A 385 16.68 4.84 31.92
CA THR A 385 15.68 3.86 32.36
C THR A 385 14.31 4.26 31.81
N MET A 386 13.60 3.32 31.17
CA MET A 386 12.22 3.49 30.70
C MET A 386 11.32 2.51 31.43
N TYR A 387 10.24 3.01 32.05
CA TYR A 387 9.30 2.18 32.81
C TYR A 387 9.96 1.32 33.90
N GLY A 388 11.07 1.78 34.48
CA GLY A 388 11.86 1.01 35.45
C GLY A 388 12.82 -0.02 34.84
N VAL A 389 12.89 -0.13 33.51
CA VAL A 389 13.74 -1.08 32.76
C VAL A 389 14.92 -0.33 32.12
N PRO A 390 16.15 -0.86 32.17
CA PRO A 390 17.30 -0.23 31.51
C PRO A 390 17.16 -0.21 29.99
N VAL A 391 17.61 0.88 29.36
CA VAL A 391 17.65 1.01 27.90
C VAL A 391 19.08 0.83 27.40
N ASP A 392 19.29 -0.15 26.52
CA ASP A 392 20.59 -0.43 25.90
C ASP A 392 20.56 -0.20 24.37
N SER A 393 21.74 -0.13 23.77
CA SER A 393 21.94 -0.02 22.32
C SER A 393 21.81 -1.38 21.63
N VAL A 394 21.49 -1.35 20.35
CA VAL A 394 21.46 -2.56 19.51
C VAL A 394 22.85 -3.19 19.38
N ASP A 395 23.94 -2.43 19.50
CA ASP A 395 25.31 -2.99 19.50
C ASP A 395 25.56 -3.98 20.64
N ASN A 396 24.78 -3.85 21.72
CA ASN A 396 24.83 -4.71 22.90
C ASN A 396 23.79 -5.84 22.87
N LEU A 397 23.05 -6.00 21.76
CA LEU A 397 21.94 -6.95 21.66
C LEU A 397 22.38 -8.40 21.92
N SER A 398 23.58 -8.78 21.50
CA SER A 398 24.17 -10.11 21.74
C SER A 398 24.29 -10.49 23.23
N LYS A 399 24.29 -9.52 24.16
CA LYS A 399 24.28 -9.80 25.61
C LYS A 399 23.01 -10.52 26.07
N TYR A 400 21.95 -10.44 25.26
CA TYR A 400 20.61 -10.88 25.66
C TYR A 400 20.11 -12.10 24.88
N HIS A 401 20.95 -12.77 24.08
CA HIS A 401 20.57 -13.88 23.20
C HIS A 401 19.91 -15.08 23.89
N THR A 402 20.02 -15.19 25.22
CA THR A 402 19.37 -16.23 26.03
C THR A 402 17.92 -15.90 26.41
N TYR A 403 17.43 -14.70 26.11
CA TYR A 403 16.08 -14.25 26.44
C TYR A 403 15.23 -14.10 25.18
N PRO A 404 13.92 -14.42 25.24
CA PRO A 404 13.01 -14.15 24.14
C PRO A 404 12.91 -12.64 23.85
N VAL A 405 12.77 -12.30 22.57
CA VAL A 405 12.74 -10.91 22.09
C VAL A 405 11.35 -10.56 21.59
N ILE A 406 10.77 -9.50 22.13
CA ILE A 406 9.54 -8.91 21.62
C ILE A 406 9.89 -7.74 20.70
N VAL A 407 9.63 -7.88 19.41
CA VAL A 407 9.80 -6.83 18.41
C VAL A 407 8.61 -5.89 18.47
N SER A 408 8.79 -4.76 19.15
CA SER A 408 7.74 -3.77 19.41
C SER A 408 7.66 -2.66 18.36
N THR A 409 8.42 -2.77 17.27
CA THR A 409 8.36 -1.90 16.11
C THR A 409 7.72 -2.64 14.93
N PHE A 410 7.13 -1.92 13.98
CA PHE A 410 6.71 -2.52 12.71
C PHE A 410 7.96 -2.93 11.93
N ALA A 411 8.30 -4.23 11.94
CA ALA A 411 9.31 -4.77 11.06
C ALA A 411 8.72 -4.89 9.65
N HIS A 412 9.34 -4.24 8.67
CA HIS A 412 8.88 -4.28 7.26
C HIS A 412 9.29 -5.56 6.56
N ASP A 413 10.43 -6.12 6.94
CA ASP A 413 10.94 -7.40 6.45
C ASP A 413 11.37 -8.23 7.67
N THR A 414 10.49 -9.16 8.06
CA THR A 414 10.78 -10.07 9.16
C THR A 414 11.93 -11.01 8.81
N SER A 415 12.13 -11.35 7.53
CA SER A 415 13.23 -12.23 7.12
C SER A 415 14.60 -11.54 7.25
N SER A 416 14.71 -10.27 6.86
CA SER A 416 15.93 -9.48 7.13
C SER A 416 16.18 -9.28 8.62
N PHE A 417 15.11 -9.12 9.43
CA PHE A 417 15.25 -9.01 10.88
C PHE A 417 15.65 -10.33 11.53
N ASP A 418 15.03 -11.44 11.14
CA ASP A 418 15.37 -12.79 11.62
C ASP A 418 16.83 -13.12 11.31
N ASN A 419 17.32 -12.75 10.12
CA ASN A 419 18.72 -12.91 9.73
C ASN A 419 19.66 -12.04 10.58
N LEU A 420 19.33 -10.76 10.78
CA LEU A 420 20.12 -9.84 11.61
C LEU A 420 20.21 -10.33 13.06
N ILE A 421 19.10 -10.80 13.61
CA ILE A 421 19.02 -11.27 15.00
C ILE A 421 19.72 -12.63 15.17
N ALA A 422 19.70 -13.49 14.15
CA ALA A 422 20.51 -14.70 14.11
C ALA A 422 22.02 -14.40 14.12
N GLU A 423 22.48 -13.32 13.45
CA GLU A 423 23.89 -12.88 13.52
C GLU A 423 24.32 -12.46 14.94
N TYR A 424 23.38 -11.96 15.76
CA TYR A 424 23.62 -11.67 17.18
C TYR A 424 23.41 -12.88 18.11
N GLY A 425 23.18 -14.07 17.56
CA GLY A 425 23.16 -15.35 18.29
C GLY A 425 21.80 -15.74 18.90
N PHE A 426 20.72 -15.05 18.54
CA PHE A 426 19.37 -15.40 19.02
C PHE A 426 18.78 -16.57 18.23
N ASP A 427 17.95 -17.36 18.90
CA ASP A 427 17.11 -18.38 18.28
C ASP A 427 15.87 -17.72 17.63
N PRO A 428 15.67 -17.83 16.30
CA PRO A 428 14.51 -17.25 15.62
C PRO A 428 13.16 -17.72 16.19
N SER A 429 13.09 -18.92 16.80
CA SER A 429 11.87 -19.42 17.45
C SER A 429 11.49 -18.64 18.72
N GLN A 430 12.39 -17.82 19.26
CA GLN A 430 12.18 -16.99 20.45
C GLN A 430 11.83 -15.52 20.10
N ILE A 431 11.65 -15.21 18.82
CA ILE A 431 11.28 -13.86 18.36
C ILE A 431 9.76 -13.73 18.27
N ILE A 432 9.22 -12.75 18.99
CA ILE A 432 7.80 -12.44 19.05
C ILE A 432 7.56 -11.11 18.35
N TYR A 433 6.87 -11.14 17.22
CA TYR A 433 6.49 -9.94 16.48
C TYR A 433 5.19 -9.34 17.01
N PHE A 434 5.31 -8.35 17.90
CA PHE A 434 4.19 -7.75 18.61
C PHE A 434 3.07 -7.21 17.71
N TRP A 435 3.37 -6.78 16.49
CA TRP A 435 2.35 -6.20 15.61
C TRP A 435 1.67 -7.20 14.68
N ARG A 436 2.17 -8.43 14.55
CA ARG A 436 1.66 -9.39 13.55
C ARG A 436 0.18 -9.73 13.76
N GLY A 437 -0.24 -10.07 14.98
CA GLY A 437 -1.65 -10.34 15.27
C GLY A 437 -2.54 -9.11 15.06
N MET A 438 -2.07 -7.92 15.46
CA MET A 438 -2.81 -6.66 15.23
C MET A 438 -3.05 -6.37 13.75
N VAL A 439 -2.00 -6.54 12.93
CA VAL A 439 -2.09 -6.34 11.48
C VAL A 439 -3.11 -7.31 10.89
N ALA A 440 -3.12 -8.58 11.33
CA ALA A 440 -4.08 -9.58 10.88
C ALA A 440 -5.53 -9.30 11.28
N LEU A 441 -5.78 -8.51 12.34
CA LEU A 441 -7.14 -8.09 12.73
C LEU A 441 -7.74 -7.01 11.81
N ILE A 442 -6.92 -6.35 11.00
CA ILE A 442 -7.41 -5.33 10.06
C ILE A 442 -7.99 -6.02 8.82
N ASP A 443 -9.32 -6.09 8.77
CA ASP A 443 -10.07 -6.42 7.57
C ASP A 443 -10.31 -5.17 6.73
N ILE A 444 -9.64 -5.08 5.57
CA ILE A 444 -9.71 -3.93 4.66
C ILE A 444 -11.13 -3.75 4.10
N ASP A 445 -11.84 -4.83 3.80
CA ASP A 445 -13.18 -4.75 3.23
C ASP A 445 -14.21 -4.29 4.26
N ARG A 446 -14.02 -4.66 5.53
CA ARG A 446 -14.81 -4.14 6.65
C ARG A 446 -14.55 -2.65 6.89
N MET A 447 -13.31 -2.18 6.69
CA MET A 447 -12.92 -0.79 6.97
C MET A 447 -13.50 0.24 5.98
N LEU A 448 -13.72 -0.15 4.72
CA LEU A 448 -14.27 0.75 3.70
C LEU A 448 -15.64 1.35 4.05
N PRO A 449 -16.70 0.55 4.31
CA PRO A 449 -18.02 1.10 4.63
C PRO A 449 -18.02 1.90 5.94
N ILE A 450 -17.20 1.51 6.92
CA ILE A 450 -17.04 2.22 8.20
C ILE A 450 -16.52 3.64 7.95
N THR A 451 -15.40 3.75 7.23
CA THR A 451 -14.76 5.04 6.96
C THR A 451 -15.60 5.92 6.04
N GLU A 452 -16.32 5.33 5.07
CA GLU A 452 -17.26 6.05 4.22
C GLU A 452 -18.41 6.69 4.99
N ARG A 453 -19.03 5.92 5.90
CA ARG A 453 -20.09 6.43 6.77
C ARG A 453 -19.58 7.59 7.63
N SER A 454 -18.40 7.44 8.23
CA SER A 454 -17.82 8.47 9.08
C SER A 454 -17.53 9.79 8.34
N LEU A 455 -16.92 9.71 7.15
CA LEU A 455 -16.66 10.89 6.31
C LEU A 455 -17.96 11.56 5.83
N SER A 456 -19.01 10.77 5.58
CA SER A 456 -20.32 11.29 5.22
C SER A 456 -20.95 12.09 6.36
N LEU A 457 -20.85 11.58 7.60
CA LEU A 457 -21.33 12.29 8.80
C LEU A 457 -20.55 13.58 9.05
N TYR A 458 -19.23 13.55 8.86
CA TYR A 458 -18.38 14.75 8.96
C TYR A 458 -18.84 15.85 7.99
N ASN A 459 -19.07 15.49 6.72
CA ASN A 459 -19.47 16.46 5.69
C ASN A 459 -20.90 17.02 5.89
N GLN A 460 -21.81 16.25 6.49
CA GLN A 460 -23.19 16.69 6.75
C GLN A 460 -23.29 17.69 7.91
N GLN A 461 -22.36 17.63 8.86
CA GLN A 461 -22.37 18.47 10.04
C GLN A 461 -21.50 19.71 9.80
N LYS A 462 -22.08 20.92 9.89
CA LYS A 462 -21.28 22.16 10.03
C LYS A 462 -20.62 22.14 11.41
N MET A 463 -19.46 21.51 11.52
CA MET A 463 -18.84 21.21 12.81
C MET A 463 -18.11 22.41 13.41
N ALA A 464 -18.43 22.75 14.66
CA ALA A 464 -17.63 23.67 15.47
C ALA A 464 -16.32 22.98 15.91
N PRO A 465 -15.19 23.69 15.92
CA PRO A 465 -13.89 23.11 16.30
C PRO A 465 -13.87 22.69 17.77
N GLU A 466 -13.43 21.46 18.03
CA GLU A 466 -13.08 20.96 19.36
C GLU A 466 -11.55 20.95 19.45
N GLN A 467 -10.98 21.53 20.51
CA GLN A 467 -9.52 21.59 20.68
C GLN A 467 -8.98 20.23 21.12
N ILE A 468 -7.81 19.84 20.61
CA ILE A 468 -7.15 18.60 21.03
C ILE A 468 -6.83 18.68 22.53
N PRO A 469 -7.24 17.70 23.36
CA PRO A 469 -6.91 17.70 24.79
C PRO A 469 -5.39 17.61 24.99
N VAL A 470 -4.80 18.64 25.61
CA VAL A 470 -3.39 18.62 26.01
C VAL A 470 -3.28 17.96 27.39
N GLN A 471 -3.04 16.65 27.45
CA GLN A 471 -2.63 16.00 28.71
C GLN A 471 -1.13 16.21 28.93
N LEU A 472 -0.76 17.29 29.63
CA LEU A 472 0.48 17.33 30.38
C LEU A 472 0.21 16.64 31.72
N THR A 473 0.71 15.43 31.92
CA THR A 473 0.73 14.82 33.27
C THR A 473 1.93 15.39 34.05
N PRO A 474 1.71 16.09 35.17
CA PRO A 474 2.77 16.49 36.09
C PRO A 474 2.91 15.41 37.18
N SER A 475 4.06 14.72 37.24
CA SER A 475 4.43 14.00 38.47
C SER A 475 5.22 14.95 39.37
N ALA A 476 4.62 15.35 40.48
CA ALA A 476 5.22 16.20 41.49
C ALA A 476 6.24 15.44 42.35
N SER A 477 7.48 15.93 42.45
CA SER A 477 8.10 16.24 43.74
C SER A 477 9.21 17.29 43.59
N THR A 478 9.19 18.19 44.56
CA THR A 478 9.88 19.47 44.75
C THR A 478 11.42 19.38 44.85
N ASN A 479 12.16 20.19 44.07
CA ASN A 479 13.01 21.32 44.54
C ASN A 479 14.09 21.74 43.51
N ASN A 480 14.16 23.06 43.31
CA ASN A 480 15.25 23.91 42.81
C ASN A 480 15.60 24.02 41.30
N GLU A 481 15.53 25.30 40.87
CA GLU A 481 16.15 26.02 39.75
C GLU A 481 15.55 25.96 38.32
N PRO A 482 15.52 27.12 37.60
CA PRO A 482 14.79 27.27 36.34
C PRO A 482 15.51 26.56 35.19
N ARG A 483 15.00 25.40 34.78
CA ARG A 483 15.47 24.72 33.57
C ARG A 483 14.90 25.38 32.31
N LYS A 484 15.82 25.72 31.40
CA LYS A 484 15.59 26.16 30.01
C LYS A 484 14.55 25.27 29.31
N ALA A 485 13.55 25.90 28.70
CA ALA A 485 12.55 25.23 27.89
C ALA A 485 13.21 24.53 26.69
N GLN A 486 13.11 23.20 26.63
CA GLN A 486 13.45 22.42 25.45
C GLN A 486 12.22 22.31 24.53
N PRO A 487 12.36 22.48 23.21
CA PRO A 487 11.26 22.29 22.27
C PRO A 487 10.92 20.81 22.12
N MET A 488 9.61 20.49 22.07
CA MET A 488 9.12 19.17 21.68
C MET A 488 9.55 18.84 20.24
N GLN A 489 10.60 18.06 20.10
CA GLN A 489 10.99 17.46 18.82
C GLN A 489 10.21 16.15 18.61
N THR A 490 9.49 16.10 17.50
CA THR A 490 8.80 14.91 16.99
C THR A 490 9.84 13.82 16.70
N VAL A 491 9.74 12.73 17.46
CA VAL A 491 10.58 11.53 17.36
C VAL A 491 10.33 10.88 16.01
N TRP A 492 11.31 10.86 15.08
CA TRP A 492 11.56 9.82 14.04
C TRP A 492 12.73 10.30 13.15
N THR A 493 13.98 9.92 13.45
CA THR A 493 15.11 10.00 12.49
C THR A 493 16.22 8.98 12.82
N MET A 494 16.45 8.03 11.88
CA MET A 494 17.74 7.55 11.34
C MET A 494 18.72 6.74 12.24
N ALA A 495 19.66 5.88 11.79
CA ALA A 495 19.82 5.00 10.62
C ALA A 495 21.01 4.04 10.92
N TRP A 496 21.05 2.87 10.26
CA TRP A 496 22.09 1.84 10.33
C TRP A 496 22.89 1.81 9.03
N SER A 497 24.22 1.96 9.11
CA SER A 497 25.18 1.80 8.03
C SER A 497 25.90 0.45 8.18
N GLU A 498 26.23 -0.17 7.04
CA GLU A 498 27.08 -1.37 6.85
C GLU A 498 26.37 -2.73 6.77
N LEU A 499 25.90 -3.10 5.56
CA LEU A 499 25.87 -4.49 5.09
C LEU A 499 26.16 -4.53 3.57
N PRO A 500 26.89 -5.55 3.06
CA PRO A 500 27.27 -5.65 1.66
C PRO A 500 26.09 -6.09 0.75
N PRO A 501 26.15 -5.84 -0.57
CA PRO A 501 25.06 -6.16 -1.47
C PRO A 501 24.83 -7.67 -1.61
N VAL A 502 23.57 -8.08 -1.49
CA VAL A 502 23.10 -9.43 -1.79
C VAL A 502 23.14 -9.65 -3.30
N THR A 503 23.99 -10.57 -3.77
CA THR A 503 23.93 -11.09 -5.13
C THR A 503 22.75 -12.06 -5.23
N TYR A 504 21.73 -11.69 -6.00
CA TYR A 504 20.64 -12.60 -6.34
C TYR A 504 21.11 -13.56 -7.44
N SER A 505 20.92 -14.87 -7.23
CA SER A 505 21.18 -15.88 -8.26
C SER A 505 20.12 -15.78 -9.36
N ASP A 506 20.55 -15.49 -10.58
CA ASP A 506 19.74 -15.53 -11.79
C ASP A 506 19.28 -16.98 -12.08
N SER A 507 18.02 -17.30 -11.81
CA SER A 507 17.39 -18.51 -12.33
C SER A 507 16.39 -18.15 -13.46
N PRO A 508 16.43 -18.83 -14.61
CA PRO A 508 15.57 -18.53 -15.77
C PRO A 508 14.06 -18.55 -15.47
N GLU A 509 13.62 -19.30 -14.46
CA GLU A 509 12.20 -19.45 -14.11
C GLU A 509 11.62 -18.23 -13.38
N ARG A 510 12.44 -17.37 -12.73
CA ARG A 510 11.94 -16.09 -12.17
C ARG A 510 11.43 -15.14 -13.25
N HIS A 511 11.81 -15.35 -14.51
CA HIS A 511 11.34 -14.55 -15.65
C HIS A 511 10.03 -15.09 -16.27
N ALA A 512 9.56 -16.28 -15.88
CA ALA A 512 8.36 -16.89 -16.47
C ALA A 512 7.05 -16.36 -15.86
N TYR A 513 7.11 -15.78 -14.66
CA TYR A 513 5.94 -15.24 -13.96
C TYR A 513 6.07 -13.72 -13.81
N ALA A 514 5.04 -13.00 -14.25
CA ALA A 514 4.90 -11.55 -14.07
C ALA A 514 3.41 -11.19 -13.95
N PRO A 515 3.03 -10.09 -13.27
CA PRO A 515 1.64 -9.65 -13.24
C PRO A 515 1.11 -9.38 -14.66
N VAL A 516 0.05 -10.09 -15.05
CA VAL A 516 -0.66 -9.85 -16.31
C VAL A 516 -1.88 -9.00 -16.01
N VAL A 517 -1.80 -7.70 -16.33
CA VAL A 517 -2.94 -6.78 -16.19
C VAL A 517 -3.61 -6.63 -17.55
N PRO A 518 -4.81 -7.22 -17.77
CA PRO A 518 -5.50 -7.10 -19.04
C PRO A 518 -5.90 -5.62 -19.28
N LYS A 519 -5.57 -5.10 -20.47
CA LYS A 519 -6.07 -3.79 -20.94
C LYS A 519 -7.50 -3.85 -21.49
N ALA A 520 -8.06 -5.06 -21.60
CA ALA A 520 -9.43 -5.27 -22.05
C ALA A 520 -10.41 -4.69 -21.02
N ASN A 521 -11.31 -3.81 -21.48
CA ASN A 521 -12.31 -3.15 -20.64
C ASN A 521 -13.70 -3.79 -20.71
N TYR A 522 -13.87 -4.86 -21.50
CA TYR A 522 -15.11 -5.63 -21.56
C TYR A 522 -15.19 -6.56 -20.35
N SER A 523 -16.12 -6.28 -19.45
CA SER A 523 -16.37 -7.03 -18.22
C SER A 523 -17.74 -7.73 -18.31
N PRO A 524 -17.85 -8.90 -18.96
CA PRO A 524 -19.14 -9.56 -19.23
C PRO A 524 -19.95 -9.91 -17.97
N TRP A 525 -19.28 -10.13 -16.83
CA TRP A 525 -19.94 -10.36 -15.54
C TRP A 525 -20.79 -9.18 -15.07
N ARG A 526 -20.48 -7.93 -15.47
CA ARG A 526 -21.25 -6.75 -15.03
C ARG A 526 -22.70 -6.76 -15.48
N THR A 527 -23.03 -7.57 -16.48
CA THR A 527 -24.39 -7.73 -17.03
C THR A 527 -25.01 -9.09 -16.73
N ASP A 528 -24.29 -9.99 -16.06
CA ASP A 528 -24.80 -11.32 -15.66
C ASP A 528 -25.26 -11.24 -14.20
N ALA A 529 -26.50 -10.80 -14.00
CA ALA A 529 -27.05 -10.58 -12.65
C ALA A 529 -27.06 -11.85 -11.77
N PRO A 530 -27.43 -13.04 -12.27
CA PRO A 530 -27.34 -14.27 -11.48
C PRO A 530 -25.91 -14.61 -11.04
N PHE A 531 -24.91 -14.35 -11.90
CA PHE A 531 -23.51 -14.47 -11.50
C PHE A 531 -23.14 -13.49 -10.39
N LEU A 532 -23.47 -12.21 -10.53
CA LEU A 532 -23.11 -11.19 -9.54
C LEU A 532 -23.75 -11.45 -8.17
N GLU A 533 -24.99 -11.92 -8.14
CA GLU A 533 -25.67 -12.34 -6.92
C GLU A 533 -24.90 -13.47 -6.24
N ALA A 534 -24.62 -14.55 -6.96
CA ALA A 534 -23.83 -15.67 -6.44
C ALA A 534 -22.44 -15.24 -6.00
N PHE A 535 -21.74 -14.45 -6.81
CA PHE A 535 -20.39 -13.96 -6.54
C PHE A 535 -20.36 -13.09 -5.26
N SER A 536 -21.33 -12.19 -5.08
CA SER A 536 -21.42 -11.34 -3.89
C SER A 536 -21.52 -12.11 -2.57
N ILE A 537 -22.12 -13.31 -2.60
CA ILE A 537 -22.32 -14.18 -1.45
C ILE A 537 -21.02 -14.92 -1.10
N ILE A 538 -20.22 -15.29 -2.11
CA ILE A 538 -19.05 -16.19 -1.95
C ILE A 538 -17.72 -15.44 -1.80
N GLN A 539 -17.65 -14.12 -2.02
CA GLN A 539 -16.39 -13.35 -2.04
C GLN A 539 -15.50 -13.54 -0.79
N GLY A 540 -16.09 -13.84 0.38
CA GLY A 540 -15.35 -14.13 1.62
C GLY A 540 -15.03 -15.62 1.85
N LEU A 541 -15.43 -16.50 0.93
CA LEU A 541 -15.35 -17.96 1.03
C LEU A 541 -14.48 -18.59 -0.06
N THR A 542 -13.87 -17.79 -0.93
CA THR A 542 -12.93 -18.23 -1.96
C THR A 542 -11.76 -17.26 -2.08
N LEU A 543 -10.60 -17.77 -2.50
CA LEU A 543 -9.43 -16.97 -2.90
C LEU A 543 -9.40 -16.72 -4.42
N VAL A 544 -10.37 -17.27 -5.16
CA VAL A 544 -10.49 -17.16 -6.61
C VAL A 544 -11.12 -15.82 -6.96
N ASP A 545 -10.42 -15.03 -7.78
CA ASP A 545 -10.87 -13.70 -8.18
C ASP A 545 -12.10 -13.73 -9.10
N ILE A 546 -12.69 -12.55 -9.35
CA ILE A 546 -13.89 -12.41 -10.17
C ILE A 546 -13.70 -12.89 -11.62
N TYR A 547 -12.50 -12.78 -12.19
CA TYR A 547 -12.24 -13.18 -13.58
C TYR A 547 -12.28 -14.69 -13.70
N ARG A 548 -11.60 -15.39 -12.79
CA ARG A 548 -11.58 -16.84 -12.70
C ARG A 548 -12.95 -17.41 -12.29
N CYS A 549 -13.61 -16.81 -11.31
CA CYS A 549 -14.98 -17.17 -10.96
C CYS A 549 -15.95 -17.04 -12.15
N PHE A 550 -15.89 -15.93 -12.89
CA PHE A 550 -16.76 -15.76 -14.06
C PHE A 550 -16.42 -16.76 -15.19
N GLU A 551 -15.16 -17.12 -15.35
CA GLU A 551 -14.77 -18.18 -16.28
C GLU A 551 -15.36 -19.53 -15.89
N LEU A 552 -15.23 -19.96 -14.63
CA LEU A 552 -15.86 -21.19 -14.14
C LEU A 552 -17.37 -21.19 -14.39
N TRP A 553 -18.04 -20.09 -14.05
CA TRP A 553 -19.46 -19.88 -14.31
C TRP A 553 -19.82 -20.02 -15.80
N SER A 554 -19.06 -19.35 -16.68
CA SER A 554 -19.32 -19.31 -18.11
C SER A 554 -19.01 -20.65 -18.79
N LEU A 555 -17.92 -21.31 -18.41
CA LEU A 555 -17.54 -22.62 -18.94
C LEU A 555 -18.51 -23.70 -18.48
N LEU A 556 -18.88 -23.73 -17.19
CA LEU A 556 -19.88 -24.66 -16.70
C LEU A 556 -21.21 -24.46 -17.43
N ARG A 557 -21.69 -23.22 -17.56
CA ARG A 557 -22.92 -22.92 -18.33
C ARG A 557 -22.88 -23.48 -19.75
N GLN A 558 -21.71 -23.48 -20.39
CA GLN A 558 -21.53 -24.04 -21.72
C GLN A 558 -21.45 -25.58 -21.71
N CYS A 559 -20.84 -26.17 -20.68
CA CYS A 559 -20.59 -27.61 -20.58
C CYS A 559 -21.80 -28.40 -20.08
N VAL A 560 -22.60 -27.79 -19.21
CA VAL A 560 -23.61 -28.47 -18.37
C VAL A 560 -24.67 -29.22 -19.17
N ALA A 561 -24.97 -28.83 -20.41
CA ALA A 561 -25.93 -29.52 -21.27
C ALA A 561 -25.44 -30.87 -21.83
N ARG A 562 -24.15 -31.18 -21.74
CA ARG A 562 -23.56 -32.43 -22.26
C ARG A 562 -23.81 -33.62 -21.34
N ASP A 563 -23.64 -34.86 -21.81
CA ASP A 563 -23.75 -36.06 -20.98
C ASP A 563 -22.72 -36.07 -19.83
N GLY A 564 -23.12 -36.52 -18.63
CA GLY A 564 -22.26 -36.58 -17.44
C GLY A 564 -22.49 -35.46 -16.41
N GLU A 565 -21.86 -35.64 -15.26
CA GLU A 565 -22.05 -34.84 -14.04
C GLU A 565 -20.97 -33.77 -13.86
N ILE A 566 -21.06 -33.00 -12.78
CA ILE A 566 -20.11 -31.93 -12.44
C ILE A 566 -19.29 -32.38 -11.23
N ILE A 567 -17.99 -32.11 -11.24
CA ILE A 567 -17.12 -32.38 -10.09
C ILE A 567 -16.19 -31.20 -9.81
N GLU A 568 -15.98 -30.92 -8.54
CA GLU A 568 -14.92 -30.05 -8.04
C GLU A 568 -14.08 -30.83 -7.03
N ILE A 569 -12.76 -30.66 -7.12
CA ILE A 569 -11.78 -31.35 -6.28
C ILE A 569 -10.86 -30.29 -5.69
N GLY A 570 -10.86 -30.19 -4.36
CA GLY A 570 -10.31 -29.07 -3.63
C GLY A 570 -11.33 -27.95 -3.48
N VAL A 571 -12.14 -28.05 -2.43
CA VAL A 571 -13.31 -27.23 -2.16
C VAL A 571 -13.01 -26.16 -1.12
N TRP A 572 -12.20 -26.50 -0.12
CA TRP A 572 -11.88 -25.68 1.04
C TRP A 572 -13.13 -25.14 1.74
N ARG A 573 -13.44 -23.85 1.62
CA ARG A 573 -14.62 -23.18 2.23
C ARG A 573 -15.84 -23.15 1.31
N GLY A 574 -15.75 -23.66 0.09
CA GLY A 574 -16.89 -23.88 -0.80
C GLY A 574 -17.37 -22.68 -1.59
N GLY A 575 -16.59 -21.59 -1.70
CA GLY A 575 -17.02 -20.42 -2.47
C GLY A 575 -17.24 -20.74 -3.97
N THR A 576 -16.25 -21.34 -4.64
CA THR A 576 -16.39 -21.82 -6.03
C THR A 576 -17.42 -22.94 -6.14
N SER A 577 -17.53 -23.82 -5.15
CA SER A 577 -18.56 -24.86 -5.11
C SER A 577 -19.98 -24.31 -5.12
N ALA A 578 -20.24 -23.29 -4.30
CA ALA A 578 -21.51 -22.59 -4.27
C ALA A 578 -21.80 -21.87 -5.60
N LEU A 579 -20.77 -21.31 -6.24
CA LEU A 579 -20.88 -20.74 -7.59
C LEU A 579 -21.31 -21.77 -8.63
N LEU A 580 -20.64 -22.94 -8.66
CA LEU A 580 -20.92 -24.03 -9.58
C LEU A 580 -22.32 -24.62 -9.33
N ALA A 581 -22.70 -24.80 -8.06
CA ALA A 581 -24.02 -25.29 -7.66
C ALA A 581 -25.14 -24.35 -8.15
N LYS A 582 -24.98 -23.04 -7.94
CA LYS A 582 -25.93 -22.04 -8.42
C LYS A 582 -26.03 -22.02 -9.95
N CYS A 583 -24.88 -22.08 -10.65
CA CYS A 583 -24.85 -22.13 -12.10
C CYS A 583 -25.57 -23.37 -12.64
N ARG A 584 -25.31 -24.54 -12.06
CA ARG A 584 -25.98 -25.80 -12.38
C ARG A 584 -27.49 -25.70 -12.20
N ASP A 585 -27.97 -25.20 -11.07
CA ASP A 585 -29.42 -25.15 -10.79
C ASP A 585 -30.17 -24.23 -11.76
N LEU A 586 -29.51 -23.16 -12.24
CA LEU A 586 -30.08 -22.26 -13.24
C LEU A 586 -30.19 -22.88 -14.65
N HIS A 587 -29.28 -23.80 -15.01
CA HIS A 587 -29.14 -24.23 -16.41
C HIS A 587 -29.43 -25.72 -16.64
N SER A 588 -29.33 -26.55 -15.62
CA SER A 588 -29.64 -27.99 -15.68
C SER A 588 -29.99 -28.53 -14.28
N PRO A 589 -31.09 -28.06 -13.68
CA PRO A 589 -31.55 -28.55 -12.38
C PRO A 589 -31.78 -30.07 -12.46
N GLY A 590 -31.08 -30.83 -11.62
CA GLY A 590 -31.14 -32.30 -11.58
C GLY A 590 -29.83 -33.01 -11.91
N LYS A 591 -28.84 -32.31 -12.48
CA LYS A 591 -27.47 -32.84 -12.55
C LYS A 591 -26.84 -32.93 -11.17
N LYS A 592 -25.97 -33.91 -10.98
CA LYS A 592 -25.21 -34.09 -9.75
C LYS A 592 -23.95 -33.24 -9.78
N LEU A 593 -23.67 -32.63 -8.63
CA LEU A 593 -22.42 -31.96 -8.32
C LEU A 593 -21.74 -32.73 -7.21
N PHE A 594 -20.54 -33.22 -7.50
CA PHE A 594 -19.68 -33.88 -6.54
C PHE A 594 -18.61 -32.90 -6.07
N LEU A 595 -18.47 -32.75 -4.75
CA LEU A 595 -17.54 -31.83 -4.12
C LEU A 595 -16.57 -32.64 -3.28
N CYS A 596 -15.31 -32.71 -3.71
CA CYS A 596 -14.31 -33.58 -3.11
C CYS A 596 -13.30 -32.74 -2.33
N ASP A 597 -13.09 -33.07 -1.06
CA ASP A 597 -12.12 -32.36 -0.22
C ASP A 597 -11.58 -33.26 0.87
N THR A 598 -10.34 -33.01 1.30
CA THR A 598 -9.75 -33.74 2.42
C THR A 598 -10.27 -33.22 3.77
N PHE A 599 -10.70 -31.96 3.83
CA PHE A 599 -10.95 -31.12 5.01
C PHE A 599 -9.80 -31.09 6.03
N SER A 600 -8.66 -31.66 5.66
CA SER A 600 -7.42 -31.72 6.44
C SER A 600 -6.27 -30.99 5.74
N GLY A 601 -6.57 -30.29 4.65
CA GLY A 601 -5.62 -29.51 3.88
C GLY A 601 -4.94 -30.25 2.71
N VAL A 602 -3.96 -29.58 2.12
CA VAL A 602 -3.20 -30.04 0.94
C VAL A 602 -2.50 -31.37 1.21
N VAL A 603 -2.46 -32.25 0.21
CA VAL A 603 -1.86 -33.59 0.30
C VAL A 603 -1.01 -33.90 -0.93
N LYS A 604 -0.24 -34.99 -0.85
CA LYS A 604 0.62 -35.49 -1.95
C LYS A 604 1.63 -34.46 -2.49
N SER A 605 2.11 -33.57 -1.62
CA SER A 605 3.24 -32.68 -1.93
C SER A 605 4.51 -33.49 -2.18
N SER A 606 5.35 -33.02 -3.11
CA SER A 606 6.57 -33.70 -3.52
C SER A 606 7.70 -32.71 -3.81
N THR A 607 8.87 -33.21 -4.24
CA THR A 607 9.97 -32.34 -4.70
C THR A 607 9.63 -31.54 -5.96
N ARG A 608 8.54 -31.87 -6.67
CA ARG A 608 7.99 -31.07 -7.78
C ARG A 608 7.25 -29.83 -7.28
N ASP A 609 6.93 -29.77 -5.99
CA ASP A 609 6.12 -28.72 -5.37
C ASP A 609 7.03 -27.88 -4.45
N ARG A 610 7.36 -26.67 -4.91
CA ARG A 610 8.36 -25.84 -4.23
C ARG A 610 7.82 -25.12 -2.99
N HIS A 611 6.52 -24.92 -2.90
CA HIS A 611 5.91 -24.11 -1.84
C HIS A 611 5.07 -24.94 -0.88
N TYR A 612 4.19 -25.77 -1.39
CA TYR A 612 3.34 -26.63 -0.56
C TYR A 612 4.12 -27.79 0.06
N ARG A 613 3.80 -28.10 1.31
CA ARG A 613 4.43 -29.15 2.13
C ARG A 613 3.42 -30.15 2.67
N GLY A 614 2.12 -29.84 2.64
CA GLY A 614 1.03 -30.68 3.10
C GLY A 614 0.41 -30.14 4.39
N GLY A 615 -0.92 -30.18 4.48
CA GLY A 615 -1.72 -29.65 5.59
C GLY A 615 -2.11 -28.17 5.49
N GLU A 616 -1.61 -27.43 4.49
CA GLU A 616 -2.09 -26.08 4.19
C GLU A 616 -3.60 -26.10 3.86
N HIS A 617 -4.32 -25.01 4.12
CA HIS A 617 -5.78 -24.92 3.93
C HIS A 617 -6.65 -25.86 4.79
N ALA A 618 -6.10 -26.51 5.82
CA ALA A 618 -6.88 -27.30 6.79
C ALA A 618 -7.85 -26.47 7.66
N ASN A 619 -7.86 -25.14 7.53
CA ASN A 619 -8.71 -24.21 8.28
C ASN A 619 -10.14 -24.10 7.69
N THR A 620 -10.77 -25.24 7.47
CA THR A 620 -12.14 -25.33 6.97
C THR A 620 -12.89 -26.49 7.67
N HIS A 621 -14.20 -26.52 7.49
CA HIS A 621 -15.05 -27.60 7.99
C HIS A 621 -16.22 -27.81 7.01
N ILE A 622 -16.72 -29.05 6.92
CA ILE A 622 -17.83 -29.41 6.03
C ILE A 622 -19.08 -28.52 6.21
N ASP A 623 -19.29 -27.99 7.42
CA ASP A 623 -20.42 -27.09 7.71
C ASP A 623 -20.29 -25.71 7.04
N ILE A 624 -19.06 -25.22 6.84
CA ILE A 624 -18.80 -23.97 6.13
C ILE A 624 -19.22 -24.14 4.66
N LEU A 625 -18.84 -25.26 4.04
CA LEU A 625 -19.26 -25.61 2.69
C LEU A 625 -20.79 -25.72 2.58
N LYS A 626 -21.44 -26.45 3.50
CA LYS A 626 -22.91 -26.57 3.50
C LYS A 626 -23.59 -25.21 3.67
N GLY A 627 -23.03 -24.34 4.52
CA GLY A 627 -23.47 -22.96 4.68
C GLY A 627 -23.38 -22.17 3.37
N ALA A 628 -22.24 -22.26 2.67
CA ALA A 628 -22.03 -21.60 1.38
C ALA A 628 -23.09 -22.01 0.34
N LEU A 629 -23.34 -23.33 0.21
CA LEU A 629 -24.36 -23.89 -0.69
C LEU A 629 -25.77 -23.41 -0.32
N GLN A 630 -26.08 -23.35 0.97
CA GLN A 630 -27.36 -22.86 1.46
C GLN A 630 -27.56 -21.36 1.17
N MET A 631 -26.51 -20.55 1.32
CA MET A 631 -26.58 -19.09 1.13
C MET A 631 -26.88 -18.71 -0.33
N VAL A 632 -26.37 -19.46 -1.31
CA VAL A 632 -26.71 -19.25 -2.73
C VAL A 632 -28.05 -19.88 -3.14
N GLY A 633 -28.70 -20.60 -2.21
CA GLY A 633 -29.96 -21.30 -2.45
C GLY A 633 -29.81 -22.57 -3.29
N ALA A 634 -28.64 -23.20 -3.28
CA ALA A 634 -28.33 -24.42 -4.03
C ALA A 634 -27.73 -25.52 -3.14
N PRO A 635 -28.47 -26.01 -2.11
CA PRO A 635 -27.94 -26.93 -1.09
C PRO A 635 -27.68 -28.35 -1.60
N ASP A 636 -28.24 -28.75 -2.75
CA ASP A 636 -28.07 -30.11 -3.28
C ASP A 636 -26.68 -30.28 -3.90
N ALA A 637 -25.79 -30.95 -3.18
CA ALA A 637 -24.49 -31.41 -3.67
C ALA A 637 -24.06 -32.66 -2.89
N THR A 638 -23.30 -33.54 -3.54
CA THR A 638 -22.73 -34.73 -2.88
C THR A 638 -21.31 -34.43 -2.44
N ILE A 639 -21.09 -34.36 -1.13
CA ILE A 639 -19.78 -34.08 -0.55
C ILE A 639 -19.03 -35.40 -0.34
N LEU A 640 -17.81 -35.48 -0.85
CA LEU A 640 -16.94 -36.65 -0.81
C LEU A 640 -15.69 -36.30 0.00
N GLU A 641 -15.69 -36.66 1.28
CA GLU A 641 -14.57 -36.40 2.18
C GLU A 641 -13.45 -37.44 1.98
N GLY A 642 -12.20 -36.97 1.97
CA GLY A 642 -10.99 -37.79 1.81
C GLY A 642 -10.18 -37.40 0.58
N ILE A 643 -8.98 -37.99 0.46
CA ILE A 643 -8.07 -37.71 -0.64
C ILE A 643 -8.66 -38.28 -1.94
N PHE A 644 -9.02 -37.43 -2.90
CA PHE A 644 -9.50 -37.90 -4.19
C PHE A 644 -8.31 -38.22 -5.14
N PRO A 645 -8.34 -39.31 -5.93
CA PRO A 645 -9.40 -40.33 -5.99
C PRO A 645 -9.29 -41.44 -4.93
N ASP A 646 -8.17 -41.54 -4.23
CA ASP A 646 -7.77 -42.69 -3.40
C ASP A 646 -8.81 -43.11 -2.35
N ASP A 647 -9.30 -42.16 -1.55
CA ASP A 647 -10.21 -42.41 -0.43
C ASP A 647 -11.68 -42.26 -0.83
N SER A 648 -11.99 -41.45 -1.85
CA SER A 648 -13.34 -40.93 -2.04
C SER A 648 -13.97 -41.24 -3.41
N ALA A 649 -13.19 -41.65 -4.41
CA ALA A 649 -13.74 -41.93 -5.74
C ALA A 649 -14.67 -43.15 -5.79
N HIS A 650 -14.47 -44.12 -4.89
CA HIS A 650 -15.32 -45.33 -4.80
C HIS A 650 -16.74 -45.04 -4.30
N LEU A 651 -16.97 -43.86 -3.72
CA LEU A 651 -18.28 -43.39 -3.28
C LEU A 651 -19.13 -42.84 -4.43
N LEU A 652 -18.53 -42.60 -5.60
CA LEU A 652 -19.25 -42.20 -6.80
C LEU A 652 -20.10 -43.38 -7.32
N PRO A 653 -21.31 -43.12 -7.88
CA PRO A 653 -22.07 -44.15 -8.57
C PRO A 653 -21.25 -44.85 -9.67
N GLN A 654 -21.45 -46.16 -9.81
CA GLN A 654 -20.73 -46.93 -10.82
C GLN A 654 -21.03 -46.39 -12.23
N GLY A 655 -19.97 -46.10 -12.99
CA GLY A 655 -20.09 -45.59 -14.35
C GLY A 655 -20.34 -44.08 -14.47
N THR A 656 -20.20 -43.31 -13.37
CA THR A 656 -20.28 -41.84 -13.44
C THR A 656 -19.33 -41.28 -14.50
N LYS A 657 -19.91 -40.49 -15.40
CA LYS A 657 -19.20 -39.64 -16.37
C LYS A 657 -19.26 -38.20 -15.92
N PHE A 658 -18.38 -37.37 -16.48
CA PHE A 658 -18.33 -35.93 -16.19
C PHE A 658 -18.49 -35.10 -17.46
N CYS A 659 -19.15 -33.95 -17.35
CA CYS A 659 -19.16 -32.91 -18.38
C CYS A 659 -18.30 -31.71 -18.02
N PHE A 660 -17.98 -31.53 -16.73
CA PHE A 660 -17.16 -30.44 -16.22
C PHE A 660 -16.41 -30.89 -14.96
N ALA A 661 -15.12 -30.55 -14.88
CA ALA A 661 -14.30 -30.78 -13.70
C ALA A 661 -13.49 -29.53 -13.34
N HIS A 662 -13.54 -29.12 -12.08
CA HIS A 662 -12.67 -28.11 -11.50
C HIS A 662 -11.65 -28.81 -10.58
N ILE A 663 -10.35 -28.61 -10.82
CA ILE A 663 -9.26 -29.22 -10.06
C ILE A 663 -8.42 -28.08 -9.44
N ASP A 664 -8.48 -27.97 -8.12
CA ASP A 664 -7.83 -26.92 -7.32
C ASP A 664 -7.14 -27.59 -6.11
N VAL A 665 -5.96 -28.19 -6.33
CA VAL A 665 -5.34 -29.10 -5.35
C VAL A 665 -3.87 -28.80 -5.07
N ASP A 666 -3.39 -27.67 -5.59
CA ASP A 666 -2.11 -26.99 -5.33
C ASP A 666 -0.83 -27.76 -5.72
N THR A 667 -0.90 -29.09 -5.87
CA THR A 667 0.25 -30.00 -5.95
C THR A 667 0.22 -30.87 -7.20
N TYR A 668 1.41 -31.13 -7.77
CA TYR A 668 1.58 -31.91 -8.99
C TYR A 668 0.90 -33.28 -8.90
N GLN A 669 1.17 -34.05 -7.84
CA GLN A 669 0.71 -35.44 -7.77
C GLN A 669 -0.80 -35.52 -7.54
N SER A 670 -1.37 -34.68 -6.67
CA SER A 670 -2.82 -34.60 -6.49
C SER A 670 -3.51 -34.23 -7.79
N ALA A 671 -3.03 -33.19 -8.48
CA ALA A 671 -3.61 -32.74 -9.74
C ALA A 671 -3.54 -33.82 -10.83
N LYS A 672 -2.43 -34.57 -10.87
CA LYS A 672 -2.23 -35.67 -11.81
C LYS A 672 -3.19 -36.83 -11.57
N ASP A 673 -3.32 -37.28 -10.32
CA ASP A 673 -4.20 -38.39 -9.97
C ASP A 673 -5.68 -38.04 -10.21
N CYS A 674 -6.06 -36.80 -9.89
CA CYS A 674 -7.39 -36.27 -10.20
C CYS A 674 -7.64 -36.28 -11.71
N PHE A 675 -6.70 -35.75 -12.50
CA PHE A 675 -6.83 -35.70 -13.95
C PHE A 675 -6.91 -37.10 -14.57
N GLU A 676 -6.03 -38.04 -14.19
CA GLU A 676 -6.00 -39.40 -14.72
C GLU A 676 -7.29 -40.17 -14.39
N TYR A 677 -7.92 -39.89 -13.25
CA TYR A 677 -9.22 -40.45 -12.91
C TYR A 677 -10.36 -39.85 -13.74
N ILE A 678 -10.39 -38.52 -13.87
CA ILE A 678 -11.48 -37.78 -14.52
C ILE A 678 -11.44 -37.90 -16.03
N TRP A 679 -10.26 -37.81 -16.66
CA TRP A 679 -10.14 -37.66 -18.11
C TRP A 679 -10.77 -38.78 -18.92
N PRO A 680 -10.60 -40.08 -18.59
CA PRO A 680 -11.28 -41.17 -19.29
C PRO A 680 -12.82 -41.13 -19.14
N ARG A 681 -13.32 -40.51 -18.06
CA ARG A 681 -14.74 -40.40 -17.71
C ARG A 681 -15.37 -39.09 -18.18
N LEU A 682 -14.57 -38.15 -18.66
CA LEU A 682 -15.05 -36.90 -19.23
C LEU A 682 -15.70 -37.16 -20.60
N THR A 683 -16.85 -36.57 -20.88
CA THR A 683 -17.54 -36.70 -22.16
C THR A 683 -16.90 -35.78 -23.23
N PRO A 684 -16.97 -36.11 -24.53
CA PRO A 684 -16.56 -35.19 -25.60
C PRO A 684 -17.19 -33.80 -25.49
N GLY A 685 -16.36 -32.77 -25.61
CA GLY A 685 -16.71 -31.37 -25.43
C GLY A 685 -16.86 -30.93 -23.98
N GLY A 686 -16.64 -31.82 -23.00
CA GLY A 686 -16.48 -31.45 -21.60
C GLY A 686 -15.14 -30.76 -21.33
N ALA A 687 -15.05 -30.10 -20.17
CA ALA A 687 -13.88 -29.32 -19.78
C ALA A 687 -13.29 -29.80 -18.44
N VAL A 688 -11.96 -29.76 -18.34
CA VAL A 688 -11.23 -29.75 -17.07
C VAL A 688 -10.58 -28.38 -16.91
N VAL A 689 -10.77 -27.74 -15.76
CA VAL A 689 -10.13 -26.48 -15.39
C VAL A 689 -9.20 -26.75 -14.22
N PHE A 690 -7.93 -26.40 -14.37
CA PHE A 690 -6.95 -26.34 -13.29
C PHE A 690 -6.85 -24.92 -12.78
N ASP A 691 -7.19 -24.68 -11.51
CA ASP A 691 -7.14 -23.34 -10.90
C ASP A 691 -5.68 -22.86 -10.78
N ASP A 692 -4.81 -23.78 -10.38
CA ASP A 692 -3.42 -23.57 -9.99
C ASP A 692 -2.42 -23.26 -11.13
N TYR A 693 -2.81 -23.37 -12.40
CA TYR A 693 -1.86 -23.46 -13.52
C TYR A 693 -0.91 -22.25 -13.64
N GLY A 694 -1.43 -21.03 -13.54
CA GLY A 694 -0.69 -19.80 -13.78
C GLY A 694 -0.04 -19.18 -12.54
N PHE A 695 -0.07 -19.87 -11.40
CA PHE A 695 0.38 -19.32 -10.12
C PHE A 695 1.79 -19.79 -9.78
N GLN A 696 2.67 -18.84 -9.44
CA GLN A 696 4.08 -19.11 -9.13
C GLN A 696 4.24 -20.13 -8.00
N TYR A 697 3.32 -20.14 -7.03
CA TYR A 697 3.37 -21.04 -5.89
C TYR A 697 3.00 -22.49 -6.23
N CYS A 698 2.31 -22.71 -7.35
CA CYS A 698 1.80 -24.00 -7.80
C CYS A 698 2.55 -24.51 -9.04
N GLY A 699 3.86 -24.23 -9.14
CA GLY A 699 4.70 -24.60 -10.30
C GLY A 699 4.70 -26.10 -10.65
N GLY A 700 4.36 -26.97 -9.69
CA GLY A 700 4.06 -28.38 -9.94
C GLY A 700 2.87 -28.54 -10.89
N VAL A 701 1.74 -27.91 -10.60
CA VAL A 701 0.55 -27.96 -11.47
C VAL A 701 0.80 -27.30 -12.83
N THR A 702 1.59 -26.21 -12.88
CA THR A 702 2.07 -25.64 -14.16
C THR A 702 2.79 -26.69 -15.00
N THR A 703 3.71 -27.43 -14.38
CA THR A 703 4.49 -28.48 -15.06
C THR A 703 3.58 -29.57 -15.60
N LEU A 704 2.64 -30.07 -14.78
CA LEU A 704 1.67 -31.09 -15.19
C LEU A 704 0.84 -30.63 -16.40
N CYS A 705 0.24 -29.44 -16.33
CA CYS A 705 -0.60 -28.95 -17.42
C CYS A 705 0.19 -28.81 -18.73
N ASN A 706 1.46 -28.38 -18.66
CA ASN A 706 2.34 -28.33 -19.83
C ASN A 706 2.64 -29.71 -20.41
N GLU A 707 2.81 -30.74 -19.57
CA GLU A 707 2.91 -32.14 -20.01
C GLU A 707 1.61 -32.59 -20.73
N LEU A 708 0.45 -32.27 -20.13
CA LEU A 708 -0.86 -32.64 -20.65
C LEU A 708 -1.24 -31.90 -21.94
N ALA A 709 -0.73 -30.69 -22.18
CA ALA A 709 -1.09 -29.84 -23.32
C ALA A 709 -0.79 -30.46 -24.69
N SER A 710 0.06 -31.48 -24.75
CA SER A 710 0.51 -32.14 -25.98
C SER A 710 -0.37 -33.30 -26.47
N GLY A 711 -1.45 -33.65 -25.75
CA GLY A 711 -2.32 -34.78 -26.12
C GLY A 711 -3.16 -34.55 -27.38
N GLU A 712 -3.32 -35.60 -28.21
CA GLU A 712 -4.08 -35.53 -29.48
C GLU A 712 -5.62 -35.50 -29.28
N ASP A 713 -6.11 -35.96 -28.13
CA ASP A 713 -7.53 -36.07 -27.79
C ASP A 713 -8.09 -34.83 -27.08
N ARG A 714 -7.33 -33.72 -27.06
CA ARG A 714 -7.67 -32.51 -26.30
C ARG A 714 -7.20 -31.23 -26.94
N VAL A 715 -7.79 -30.12 -26.50
CA VAL A 715 -7.31 -28.77 -26.76
C VAL A 715 -6.96 -28.13 -25.42
N PHE A 716 -5.72 -27.65 -25.29
CA PHE A 716 -5.29 -26.86 -24.15
C PHE A 716 -5.45 -25.37 -24.43
N ILE A 717 -6.09 -24.67 -23.50
CA ILE A 717 -6.24 -23.22 -23.50
C ILE A 717 -5.53 -22.69 -22.25
N HIS A 718 -4.44 -21.97 -22.48
CA HIS A 718 -3.80 -21.16 -21.46
C HIS A 718 -4.57 -19.84 -21.36
N ASN A 719 -5.27 -19.61 -20.25
CA ASN A 719 -5.92 -18.32 -20.00
C ASN A 719 -5.03 -17.39 -19.18
N LEU A 720 -5.03 -16.11 -19.55
CA LEU A 720 -4.21 -15.06 -18.95
C LEU A 720 -4.65 -14.66 -17.53
N ASN A 721 -5.78 -15.18 -17.04
CA ASN A 721 -6.24 -15.04 -15.65
C ASN A 721 -5.62 -16.09 -14.70
N GLY A 722 -4.83 -17.03 -15.22
CA GLY A 722 -4.14 -18.06 -14.44
C GLY A 722 -4.72 -19.48 -14.58
N HIS A 723 -5.90 -19.66 -15.18
CA HIS A 723 -6.45 -21.01 -15.40
C HIS A 723 -5.79 -21.76 -16.55
N GLY A 724 -5.60 -23.07 -16.35
CA GLY A 724 -5.27 -24.03 -17.40
C GLY A 724 -6.50 -24.83 -17.77
N ILE A 725 -6.95 -24.77 -19.02
CA ILE A 725 -8.21 -25.41 -19.44
C ILE A 725 -7.94 -26.47 -20.49
N LEU A 726 -8.45 -27.68 -20.28
CA LEU A 726 -8.44 -28.76 -21.24
C LEU A 726 -9.86 -29.08 -21.71
N LEU A 727 -10.09 -28.97 -23.01
CA LEU A 727 -11.34 -29.39 -23.66
C LEU A 727 -11.14 -30.76 -24.30
N LYS A 728 -12.06 -31.69 -24.06
CA LYS A 728 -11.99 -33.04 -24.64
C LYS A 728 -12.55 -33.06 -26.07
N LEU A 729 -11.80 -33.66 -26.99
CA LEU A 729 -12.25 -33.85 -28.37
C LEU A 729 -13.09 -35.12 -28.51
N ALA A 730 -13.80 -35.23 -29.63
CA ALA A 730 -14.72 -36.33 -29.95
C ALA A 730 -14.01 -37.55 -30.51
#